data_AF-A0A351EQB7-F1
#
_entry.id   AF-A0A351EQB7-F1
#
_cell.length_a   1.000
_cell.length_b   1.000
_cell.length_c   1.000
_cell.angle_alpha   90.00
_cell.angle_beta   90.00
_cell.angle_gamma   90.00
#
_symmetry.space_group_name_H-M   'P 1'
#
loop_
_entity.id
_entity.type
_entity.pdbx_description
1 polymer ?
#
loop_
_entity_poly.entity_id
_entity_poly.type
_entity_poly.pdbx_seq_one_letter_code
_entity_poly.pdbx_strand_id
1 'polypeptide(L)'
;MLSSRRFDRARVGAKVAITAASRIARRVLVALIAHAFEGSNICRNVLTKAFSSRTEILLPTICVYLVVVVTHTGERLASMVSEYRDRLRDSEVVMAPLTLGAARLTRYSFSRMLLRRAVVDGWQAQRVLFEIDAEGCGEAAYEIRIADRVFHFVAFTTTLDESEHTDRVVANNWEITGALVEGDLTNELMAMLRAEVPKQEDGRVDARVLVLTRGNRSLRFFQYIVDCLAGGGQPDAELVGDAGYMMRSTAFYGNGKYGMRSFAGYAPSHPLRVPYRAQMLAAWLYRELSYDVIEHCAARQGGTRAVAFDDQWKRFFGLGNATGLGLVPYAMKHPHVIHAWAAVREIALAQVREMTVTEARCRALCDWIDRARDAFSTGTTDECAPFLNPRELVGFIDQIHAKFDELRSHPRAWDELYRWASDQSAELTELVVALLIEIHEGDDEVIDEMFYVDEGCSVDPGLTVGSLVDLLAQRFSWLDQLDLAATDADHYLWLISDNTEEPRRAPRARFRSDGRDVAIDVALRVAELSRALELADKDLSVTTLLRDQPELRMAVERVVTSGDVYGEPRDNVCSANFLPLQLQRFQLAMYGMDNFKPKSTDWLRVTLFQGAPRLADLGNDAAMIDQWAMPARPGSQP
;
A
#
# COMPACT_ATOMS: atom_id res chain seq x y z
N MET A 1 39.79 27.32 67.71
CA MET A 1 40.41 27.80 66.45
C MET A 1 40.76 26.61 65.59
N LEU A 2 40.35 26.68 64.32
CA LEU A 2 40.82 25.89 63.16
C LEU A 2 40.48 24.38 63.13
N SER A 3 39.24 24.06 62.73
CA SER A 3 38.87 22.80 62.05
C SER A 3 38.44 23.03 60.58
N SER A 4 38.94 24.08 59.92
CA SER A 4 38.42 24.55 58.62
C SER A 4 39.23 24.21 57.37
N ARG A 5 40.10 23.19 57.35
CA ARG A 5 40.95 22.91 56.16
C ARG A 5 40.80 21.56 55.47
N ARG A 6 39.87 20.68 55.87
CA ARG A 6 39.64 19.39 55.18
C ARG A 6 38.30 19.22 54.46
N PHE A 7 37.32 20.11 54.65
CA PHE A 7 36.02 20.03 53.96
C PHE A 7 35.90 20.85 52.65
N ASP A 8 36.82 21.78 52.38
CA ASP A 8 36.74 22.64 51.19
C ASP A 8 37.30 22.01 49.89
N ARG A 9 38.26 21.07 49.98
CA ARG A 9 38.82 20.44 48.77
C ARG A 9 37.85 19.44 48.11
N ALA A 10 37.00 18.77 48.88
CA ALA A 10 36.00 17.83 48.35
C ALA A 10 34.81 18.55 47.69
N ARG A 11 34.38 19.71 48.21
CA ARG A 11 33.31 20.53 47.61
C ARG A 11 33.75 21.21 46.31
N VAL A 12 34.99 21.69 46.23
CA VAL A 12 35.53 22.28 44.98
C VAL A 12 35.74 21.20 43.91
N GLY A 13 36.23 20.01 44.28
CA GLY A 13 36.35 18.87 43.36
C GLY A 13 34.99 18.39 42.80
N ALA A 14 33.96 18.30 43.64
CA ALA A 14 32.61 17.94 43.22
C ALA A 14 31.94 19.03 42.37
N LYS A 15 32.12 20.33 42.68
CA LYS A 15 31.60 21.43 41.85
C LYS A 15 32.28 21.47 40.48
N VAL A 16 33.59 21.25 40.41
CA VAL A 16 34.34 21.20 39.14
C VAL A 16 33.94 19.95 38.33
N ALA A 17 33.73 18.80 38.97
CA ALA A 17 33.25 17.57 38.31
C ALA A 17 31.81 17.71 37.79
N ILE A 18 30.89 18.34 38.55
CA ILE A 18 29.52 18.61 38.10
C ILE A 18 29.52 19.65 36.97
N THR A 19 30.38 20.66 37.03
CA THR A 19 30.51 21.68 35.95
C THR A 19 31.16 21.08 34.69
N ALA A 20 32.09 20.14 34.84
CA ALA A 20 32.70 19.40 33.74
C ALA A 20 31.73 18.39 33.13
N ALA A 21 30.98 17.64 33.94
CA ALA A 21 29.93 16.72 33.50
C ALA A 21 28.79 17.46 32.79
N SER A 22 28.41 18.65 33.27
CA SER A 22 27.46 19.56 32.61
C SER A 22 27.97 20.05 31.25
N ARG A 23 29.26 20.38 31.12
CA ARG A 23 29.87 20.77 29.84
C ARG A 23 30.02 19.60 28.87
N ILE A 24 30.33 18.41 29.36
CA ILE A 24 30.42 17.19 28.55
C ILE A 24 29.02 16.78 28.08
N ALA A 25 28.02 16.77 28.96
CA ALA A 25 26.62 16.52 28.62
C ALA A 25 26.09 17.54 27.60
N ARG A 26 26.43 18.84 27.76
CA ARG A 26 26.11 19.86 26.75
C ARG A 26 26.82 19.62 25.42
N ARG A 27 28.09 19.23 25.41
CA ARG A 27 28.83 18.94 24.18
C ARG A 27 28.32 17.68 23.48
N VAL A 28 27.94 16.65 24.24
CA VAL A 28 27.31 15.42 23.73
C VAL A 28 25.93 15.72 23.17
N LEU A 29 25.11 16.51 23.87
CA LEU A 29 23.80 16.94 23.37
C LEU A 29 23.91 17.81 22.11
N VAL A 30 24.89 18.72 22.05
CA VAL A 30 25.18 19.52 20.85
C VAL A 30 25.70 18.64 19.71
N ALA A 31 26.51 17.62 19.99
CA ALA A 31 26.98 16.68 18.98
C ALA A 31 25.83 15.80 18.46
N LEU A 32 24.93 15.33 19.34
CA LEU A 32 23.74 14.56 18.97
C LEU A 32 22.73 15.40 18.16
N ILE A 33 22.50 16.65 18.56
CA ILE A 33 21.65 17.59 17.81
C ILE A 33 22.32 17.99 16.48
N ALA A 34 23.62 18.24 16.45
CA ALA A 34 24.32 18.57 15.21
C ALA A 34 24.33 17.37 14.23
N HIS A 35 24.42 16.15 14.74
CA HIS A 35 24.36 14.92 13.94
C HIS A 35 22.94 14.61 13.45
N ALA A 36 21.91 14.91 14.23
CA ALA A 36 20.50 14.77 13.82
C ALA A 36 20.05 15.80 12.77
N PHE A 37 20.79 16.89 12.57
CA PHE A 37 20.42 18.02 11.70
C PHE A 37 21.49 18.35 10.63
N GLU A 38 22.28 17.38 10.17
CA GLU A 38 23.21 17.55 9.04
C GLU A 38 22.44 17.90 7.76
N GLY A 39 22.22 19.21 7.53
CA GLY A 39 21.55 19.74 6.34
C GLY A 39 21.06 21.19 6.44
N SER A 40 20.84 21.74 7.64
CA SER A 40 20.30 23.10 7.81
C SER A 40 21.32 24.07 8.42
N ASN A 41 21.88 24.97 7.58
CA ASN A 41 22.74 26.08 8.04
C ASN A 41 22.01 27.07 8.97
N ILE A 42 20.68 27.05 9.00
CA ILE A 42 19.84 27.93 9.82
C ILE A 42 19.84 27.46 11.29
N CYS A 43 19.80 26.14 11.54
CA CYS A 43 19.79 25.58 12.89
C CYS A 43 21.10 25.86 13.66
N ARG A 44 22.25 25.85 12.97
CA ARG A 44 23.56 26.07 13.62
C ARG A 44 23.68 27.47 14.22
N ASN A 45 23.21 28.50 13.51
CA ASN A 45 23.30 29.89 13.96
C ASN A 45 22.30 30.23 15.07
N VAL A 46 21.11 29.64 15.05
CA VAL A 46 20.08 29.80 16.11
C VAL A 46 20.53 29.10 17.39
N LEU A 47 21.04 27.87 17.30
CA LEU A 47 21.54 27.12 18.45
C LEU A 47 22.78 27.80 19.08
N THR A 48 23.71 28.31 18.27
CA THR A 48 24.90 29.01 18.79
C THR A 48 24.53 30.31 19.51
N LYS A 49 23.51 31.04 19.04
CA LYS A 49 22.97 32.23 19.73
C LYS A 49 22.18 31.89 20.99
N ALA A 50 21.37 30.83 20.99
CA ALA A 50 20.59 30.41 22.15
C ALA A 50 21.47 29.93 23.32
N PHE A 51 22.65 29.36 23.04
CA PHE A 51 23.57 28.85 24.06
C PHE A 51 24.62 29.87 24.55
N SER A 52 24.70 31.06 23.96
CA SER A 52 25.58 32.16 24.43
C SER A 52 24.90 33.12 25.41
N SER A 53 23.56 33.13 25.46
CA SER A 53 22.79 33.89 26.46
C SER A 53 22.57 33.05 27.74
N ARG A 54 22.78 33.65 28.91
CA ARG A 54 22.55 33.02 30.23
C ARG A 54 21.05 32.97 30.57
N THR A 55 20.23 32.41 29.70
CA THR A 55 18.79 32.34 29.92
C THR A 55 18.39 30.88 30.13
N GLU A 56 18.29 30.46 31.40
CA GLU A 56 17.89 29.11 31.83
C GLU A 56 16.45 28.71 31.42
N ILE A 57 15.72 29.59 30.73
CA ILE A 57 14.28 29.45 30.44
C ILE A 57 14.00 28.77 29.09
N LEU A 58 14.99 28.64 28.20
CA LEU A 58 14.76 28.08 26.84
C LEU A 58 14.95 26.56 26.73
N LEU A 59 15.63 25.90 27.68
CA LEU A 59 15.90 24.46 27.59
C LEU A 59 14.65 23.58 27.73
N PRO A 60 13.70 23.86 28.64
CA PRO A 60 12.47 23.07 28.75
C PRO A 60 11.60 23.22 27.50
N THR A 61 11.49 24.43 26.94
CA THR A 61 10.71 24.69 25.73
C THR A 61 11.33 24.06 24.49
N ILE A 62 12.67 24.03 24.39
CA ILE A 62 13.39 23.34 23.31
C ILE A 62 13.29 21.82 23.47
N CYS A 63 13.32 21.28 24.69
CA CYS A 63 13.09 19.85 24.93
C CYS A 63 11.64 19.44 24.63
N VAL A 64 10.64 20.27 24.93
CA VAL A 64 9.25 20.01 24.53
C VAL A 64 9.12 20.08 23.00
N TYR A 65 9.75 21.04 22.33
CA TYR A 65 9.76 21.08 20.86
C TYR A 65 10.57 19.92 20.22
N LEU A 66 11.65 19.44 20.84
CA LEU A 66 12.42 18.29 20.32
C LEU A 66 11.74 16.95 20.60
N VAL A 67 10.99 16.81 21.70
CA VAL A 67 10.16 15.62 21.96
C VAL A 67 8.93 15.61 21.05
N VAL A 68 8.40 16.78 20.66
CA VAL A 68 7.31 16.90 19.68
C VAL A 68 7.77 16.70 18.23
N VAL A 69 9.08 16.79 17.94
CA VAL A 69 9.65 16.63 16.58
C VAL A 69 10.27 15.24 16.37
N VAL A 70 10.30 14.39 17.40
CA VAL A 70 10.53 12.95 17.27
C VAL A 70 9.23 12.23 17.61
N THR A 71 8.17 12.55 16.87
CA THR A 71 6.97 11.72 16.87
C THR A 71 7.33 10.40 16.20
N HIS A 72 7.24 9.31 16.94
CA HIS A 72 7.13 8.00 16.31
C HIS A 72 5.87 8.06 15.44
N THR A 73 5.97 7.81 14.14
CA THR A 73 4.85 7.91 13.18
C THR A 73 3.61 7.09 13.61
N GLY A 74 3.82 6.01 14.38
CA GLY A 74 2.73 5.25 15.00
C GLY A 74 1.90 6.02 16.04
N GLU A 75 2.47 7.03 16.70
CA GLU A 75 1.76 7.90 17.66
C GLU A 75 0.70 8.76 16.96
N ARG A 76 0.94 9.15 15.70
CA ARG A 76 0.02 10.05 14.99
C ARG A 76 -1.25 9.33 14.59
N LEU A 77 -1.15 8.14 14.02
CA LEU A 77 -2.31 7.32 13.71
C LEU A 77 -3.10 6.98 14.99
N ALA A 78 -2.41 6.55 16.05
CA ALA A 78 -3.05 6.23 17.33
C ALA A 78 -3.80 7.44 17.92
N SER A 79 -3.22 8.64 17.84
CA SER A 79 -3.86 9.88 18.26
C SER A 79 -5.13 10.16 17.46
N MET A 80 -5.07 10.06 16.13
CA MET A 80 -6.23 10.29 15.25
C MET A 80 -7.34 9.25 15.50
N VAL A 81 -6.99 7.97 15.63
CA VAL A 81 -7.95 6.91 15.97
C VAL A 81 -8.62 7.20 17.33
N SER A 82 -7.85 7.68 18.31
CA SER A 82 -8.40 8.04 19.62
C SER A 82 -9.31 9.27 19.55
N GLU A 83 -8.96 10.27 18.76
CA GLU A 83 -9.75 11.50 18.57
C GLU A 83 -11.10 11.22 17.91
N TYR A 84 -11.11 10.33 16.91
CA TYR A 84 -12.31 10.00 16.14
C TYR A 84 -13.05 8.75 16.63
N ARG A 85 -12.60 8.10 17.71
CA ARG A 85 -13.09 6.79 18.19
C ARG A 85 -14.61 6.58 18.09
N ASP A 86 -15.40 7.52 18.60
CA ASP A 86 -16.87 7.39 18.68
C ASP A 86 -17.58 7.65 17.34
N ARG A 87 -16.83 8.02 16.30
CA ARG A 87 -17.31 8.37 14.95
C ARG A 87 -16.89 7.35 13.90
N LEU A 88 -15.84 6.57 14.18
CA LEU A 88 -15.38 5.51 13.29
C LEU A 88 -16.41 4.37 13.25
N ARG A 89 -16.49 3.65 12.13
CA ARG A 89 -17.34 2.46 12.04
C ARG A 89 -16.77 1.35 12.91
N ASP A 90 -17.64 0.51 13.45
CA ASP A 90 -17.18 -0.64 14.24
C ASP A 90 -16.28 -1.54 13.38
N SER A 91 -15.19 -1.99 13.98
CA SER A 91 -14.32 -3.04 13.46
C SER A 91 -15.07 -4.30 13.01
N GLU A 92 -16.22 -4.62 13.62
CA GLU A 92 -17.10 -5.70 13.17
C GLU A 92 -17.64 -5.50 11.76
N VAL A 93 -17.94 -4.25 11.41
CA VAL A 93 -18.41 -3.89 10.07
C VAL A 93 -17.23 -3.77 9.11
N VAL A 94 -16.19 -3.03 9.49
CA VAL A 94 -15.07 -2.70 8.59
C VAL A 94 -14.24 -3.94 8.24
N MET A 95 -14.01 -4.82 9.22
CA MET A 95 -13.16 -6.00 9.05
C MET A 95 -13.93 -7.26 8.66
N ALA A 96 -15.24 -7.14 8.41
CA ALA A 96 -16.03 -8.25 7.87
C ALA A 96 -15.59 -8.57 6.43
N PRO A 97 -15.59 -9.85 6.01
CA PRO A 97 -15.11 -10.25 4.69
C PRO A 97 -15.80 -9.53 3.53
N LEU A 98 -17.13 -9.39 3.58
CA LEU A 98 -17.89 -8.74 2.51
C LEU A 98 -17.57 -7.24 2.40
N THR A 99 -17.29 -6.56 3.52
CA THR A 99 -16.88 -5.14 3.51
C THR A 99 -15.47 -5.00 2.94
N LEU A 100 -14.53 -5.85 3.39
CA LEU A 100 -13.15 -5.85 2.89
C LEU A 100 -13.12 -6.08 1.37
N GLY A 101 -13.88 -7.04 0.86
CA GLY A 101 -13.92 -7.28 -0.58
C GLY A 101 -14.94 -6.45 -1.36
N ALA A 102 -15.63 -5.53 -0.73
CA ALA A 102 -16.35 -4.44 -1.39
C ALA A 102 -15.47 -3.18 -1.55
N ALA A 103 -14.30 -3.14 -0.90
CA ALA A 103 -13.40 -1.99 -0.95
C ALA A 103 -13.05 -1.57 -2.39
N ARG A 104 -12.95 -0.25 -2.55
CA ARG A 104 -12.58 0.44 -3.80
C ARG A 104 -11.38 1.33 -3.55
N LEU A 105 -10.59 1.57 -4.59
CA LEU A 105 -9.54 2.58 -4.54
C LEU A 105 -10.16 3.94 -4.19
N THR A 106 -9.38 4.73 -3.45
CA THR A 106 -9.70 6.13 -3.14
C THR A 106 -8.47 7.01 -3.37
N ARG A 107 -8.59 8.32 -3.16
CA ARG A 107 -7.45 9.24 -3.10
C ARG A 107 -6.34 8.84 -2.10
N TYR A 108 -6.61 7.94 -1.14
CA TYR A 108 -5.61 7.43 -0.18
C TYR A 108 -5.04 6.06 -0.55
N SER A 109 -5.22 5.65 -1.80
CA SER A 109 -4.50 4.50 -2.35
C SER A 109 -3.07 4.87 -2.69
N PHE A 110 -2.12 3.93 -2.53
CA PHE A 110 -0.69 4.19 -2.71
C PHE A 110 -0.34 4.78 -4.09
N SER A 111 -0.98 4.31 -5.17
CA SER A 111 -0.79 4.86 -6.52
C SER A 111 -1.18 6.34 -6.63
N ARG A 112 -2.30 6.73 -5.99
CA ARG A 112 -2.82 8.10 -5.94
C ARG A 112 -1.92 9.00 -5.09
N MET A 113 -1.54 8.53 -3.90
CA MET A 113 -0.62 9.24 -3.01
C MET A 113 0.74 9.48 -3.67
N LEU A 114 1.29 8.49 -4.38
CA LEU A 114 2.56 8.63 -5.10
C LEU A 114 2.51 9.76 -6.13
N LEU A 115 1.53 9.74 -7.05
CA LEU A 115 1.45 10.74 -8.12
C LEU A 115 1.13 12.13 -7.58
N ARG A 116 0.32 12.22 -6.51
CA ARG A 116 0.10 13.48 -5.80
C ARG A 116 1.41 14.07 -5.27
N ARG A 117 2.23 13.27 -4.59
CA ARG A 117 3.57 13.72 -4.14
C ARG A 117 4.48 14.06 -5.30
N ALA A 118 4.44 13.28 -6.39
CA ALA A 118 5.25 13.57 -7.57
C ALA A 118 4.97 14.96 -8.16
N VAL A 119 3.70 15.38 -8.18
CA VAL A 119 3.30 16.72 -8.63
C VAL A 119 3.61 17.78 -7.58
N VAL A 120 3.19 17.59 -6.32
CA VAL A 120 3.35 18.58 -5.24
C VAL A 120 4.82 18.87 -4.94
N ASP A 121 5.66 17.84 -4.92
CA ASP A 121 7.09 17.96 -4.62
C ASP A 121 7.91 18.30 -5.89
N GLY A 122 7.26 18.48 -7.05
CA GLY A 122 7.88 18.92 -8.29
C GLY A 122 8.90 17.94 -8.88
N TRP A 123 8.62 16.64 -8.83
CA TRP A 123 9.52 15.61 -9.37
C TRP A 123 9.81 15.86 -10.84
N GLN A 124 11.04 15.60 -11.25
CA GLN A 124 11.44 15.69 -12.66
C GLN A 124 11.63 14.29 -13.21
N ALA A 125 11.12 14.03 -14.40
CA ALA A 125 11.22 12.72 -15.01
C ALA A 125 11.51 12.83 -16.51
N GLN A 126 12.38 11.96 -17.01
CA GLN A 126 12.77 11.93 -18.43
C GLN A 126 13.21 10.53 -18.84
N ARG A 127 13.03 10.21 -20.13
CA ARG A 127 13.62 9.01 -20.73
C ARG A 127 15.07 9.29 -21.11
N VAL A 128 16.01 8.51 -20.57
CA VAL A 128 17.45 8.71 -20.76
C VAL A 128 18.11 7.67 -21.67
N LEU A 129 17.48 6.51 -21.86
CA LEU A 129 17.90 5.46 -22.79
C LEU A 129 16.67 4.86 -23.47
N PHE A 130 16.76 4.62 -24.77
CA PHE A 130 15.74 3.89 -25.53
C PHE A 130 16.37 3.23 -26.76
N GLU A 131 16.97 2.06 -26.54
CA GLU A 131 17.62 1.22 -27.55
C GLU A 131 16.74 0.00 -27.80
N ILE A 132 15.58 0.24 -28.42
CA ILE A 132 14.57 -0.77 -28.75
C ILE A 132 14.53 -0.93 -30.27
N ASP A 133 14.43 -2.17 -30.75
CA ASP A 133 14.32 -2.51 -32.17
C ASP A 133 12.86 -2.45 -32.70
N ALA A 134 12.66 -2.86 -33.96
CA ALA A 134 11.35 -2.81 -34.58
C ALA A 134 10.35 -3.80 -33.95
N GLU A 135 10.87 -4.89 -33.40
CA GLU A 135 10.15 -5.97 -32.73
C GLU A 135 9.87 -5.65 -31.25
N GLY A 136 10.35 -4.52 -30.75
CA GLY A 136 10.16 -4.09 -29.37
C GLY A 136 11.16 -4.72 -28.38
N CYS A 137 12.25 -5.31 -28.87
CA CYS A 137 13.30 -5.93 -28.08
C CYS A 137 14.45 -4.93 -27.83
N GLY A 138 15.07 -5.00 -26.66
CA GLY A 138 16.20 -4.15 -26.30
C GLY A 138 16.07 -3.56 -24.90
N GLU A 139 16.52 -2.31 -24.74
CA GLU A 139 16.70 -1.71 -23.42
C GLU A 139 16.16 -0.28 -23.36
N ALA A 140 15.52 0.06 -22.24
CA ALA A 140 15.04 1.41 -21.97
C ALA A 140 15.35 1.82 -20.53
N ALA A 141 15.61 3.10 -20.31
CA ALA A 141 15.80 3.65 -18.97
C ALA A 141 15.14 5.01 -18.81
N TYR A 142 14.48 5.19 -17.66
CA TYR A 142 13.78 6.40 -17.26
C TYR A 142 14.41 6.94 -15.98
N GLU A 143 14.82 8.20 -15.99
CA GLU A 143 15.37 8.90 -14.83
C GLU A 143 14.28 9.70 -14.12
N ILE A 144 14.29 9.65 -12.79
CA ILE A 144 13.38 10.38 -11.90
C ILE A 144 14.23 11.07 -10.84
N ARG A 145 14.10 12.39 -10.74
CA ARG A 145 14.77 13.21 -9.73
C ARG A 145 13.76 13.65 -8.69
N ILE A 146 14.05 13.32 -7.44
CA ILE A 146 13.23 13.66 -6.29
C ILE A 146 14.14 14.35 -5.27
N ALA A 147 13.95 15.66 -5.11
CA ALA A 147 14.84 16.51 -4.32
C ALA A 147 16.32 16.33 -4.74
N ASP A 148 17.18 15.87 -3.83
CA ASP A 148 18.61 15.65 -4.02
C ASP A 148 18.97 14.23 -4.51
N ARG A 149 17.96 13.39 -4.76
CA ARG A 149 18.14 11.97 -5.16
C ARG A 149 17.75 11.74 -6.60
N VAL A 150 18.41 10.76 -7.21
CA VAL A 150 18.12 10.27 -8.55
C VAL A 150 17.79 8.79 -8.49
N PHE A 151 16.79 8.40 -9.27
CA PHE A 151 16.33 7.04 -9.44
C PHE A 151 16.27 6.72 -10.93
N HIS A 152 16.50 5.47 -11.28
CA HIS A 152 16.30 4.98 -12.64
C HIS A 152 15.40 3.75 -12.64
N PHE A 153 14.43 3.72 -13.53
CA PHE A 153 13.78 2.47 -13.91
C PHE A 153 14.42 1.97 -15.20
N VAL A 154 15.06 0.82 -15.13
CA VAL A 154 15.73 0.16 -16.26
C VAL A 154 14.93 -1.06 -16.65
N ALA A 155 14.61 -1.19 -17.93
CA ALA A 155 13.84 -2.30 -18.47
C ALA A 155 14.59 -2.99 -19.61
N PHE A 156 14.51 -4.31 -19.61
CA PHE A 156 15.00 -5.20 -20.66
C PHE A 156 13.78 -5.87 -21.29
N THR A 157 13.61 -5.68 -22.59
CA THR A 157 12.51 -6.25 -23.35
C THR A 157 13.03 -7.27 -24.36
N THR A 158 12.29 -8.36 -24.51
CA THR A 158 12.50 -9.42 -25.49
C THR A 158 11.15 -9.86 -26.03
N THR A 159 11.15 -10.78 -26.98
CA THR A 159 9.98 -11.58 -27.37
C THR A 159 10.12 -12.99 -26.82
N LEU A 160 8.99 -13.67 -26.68
CA LEU A 160 8.90 -15.10 -26.37
C LEU A 160 8.14 -15.81 -27.50
N ASP A 161 8.41 -17.10 -27.66
CA ASP A 161 7.57 -17.92 -28.52
C ASP A 161 6.16 -18.06 -27.90
N GLU A 162 5.11 -18.06 -28.73
CA GLU A 162 3.72 -18.13 -28.25
C GLU A 162 3.47 -19.27 -27.25
N SER A 163 4.15 -20.41 -27.42
CA SER A 163 4.05 -21.57 -26.54
C SER A 163 4.59 -21.35 -25.13
N GLU A 164 5.43 -20.33 -24.92
CA GLU A 164 6.03 -20.01 -23.63
C GLU A 164 5.27 -18.92 -22.86
N HIS A 165 4.26 -18.29 -23.48
CA HIS A 165 3.45 -17.29 -22.79
C HIS A 165 2.56 -17.91 -21.72
N THR A 166 2.71 -17.42 -20.49
CA THR A 166 1.83 -17.77 -19.38
C THR A 166 1.37 -16.53 -18.62
N ASP A 167 0.12 -16.60 -18.16
CA ASP A 167 -0.52 -15.60 -17.31
C ASP A 167 -0.09 -15.71 -15.85
N ARG A 168 0.67 -16.75 -15.51
CA ARG A 168 1.06 -17.06 -14.14
C ARG A 168 2.35 -16.34 -13.77
N VAL A 169 2.47 -16.01 -12.49
CA VAL A 169 3.73 -15.55 -11.87
C VAL A 169 4.86 -16.56 -12.08
N VAL A 170 4.51 -17.83 -12.30
CA VAL A 170 5.39 -19.01 -12.43
C VAL A 170 5.89 -19.25 -13.87
N ALA A 171 6.12 -18.19 -14.64
CA ALA A 171 6.77 -18.38 -15.95
C ALA A 171 8.26 -18.71 -15.74
N ASN A 172 8.88 -19.39 -16.71
CA ASN A 172 10.34 -19.54 -16.73
C ASN A 172 11.01 -18.34 -17.41
N ASN A 173 10.29 -17.67 -18.30
CA ASN A 173 10.75 -16.53 -19.08
C ASN A 173 9.68 -15.44 -19.12
N TRP A 174 10.12 -14.19 -19.31
CA TRP A 174 9.24 -13.02 -19.43
C TRP A 174 9.72 -12.14 -20.58
N GLU A 175 8.78 -11.54 -21.31
CA GLU A 175 9.12 -10.58 -22.36
C GLU A 175 9.67 -9.28 -21.81
N ILE A 176 9.33 -8.93 -20.57
CA ILE A 176 9.81 -7.71 -19.93
C ILE A 176 10.33 -8.07 -18.54
N THR A 177 11.54 -7.59 -18.24
CA THR A 177 12.08 -7.54 -16.89
C THR A 177 12.57 -6.12 -16.60
N GLY A 178 12.51 -5.69 -15.35
CA GLY A 178 12.94 -4.34 -15.01
C GLY A 178 13.35 -4.18 -13.55
N ALA A 179 14.07 -3.11 -13.29
CA ALA A 179 14.57 -2.75 -11.97
C ALA A 179 14.40 -1.26 -11.71
N LEU A 180 13.91 -0.91 -10.52
CA LEU A 180 14.02 0.44 -9.99
C LEU A 180 15.27 0.52 -9.13
N VAL A 181 16.17 1.44 -9.47
CA VAL A 181 17.45 1.64 -8.78
C VAL A 181 17.57 3.06 -8.25
N GLU A 182 18.29 3.23 -7.14
CA GLU A 182 18.68 4.53 -6.62
C GLU A 182 20.17 4.80 -6.88
N GLY A 183 20.47 6.03 -7.29
CA GLY A 183 21.82 6.50 -7.60
C GLY A 183 22.05 6.58 -9.11
N ASP A 184 23.22 7.10 -9.50
CA ASP A 184 23.56 7.28 -10.91
C ASP A 184 23.67 5.93 -11.66
N LEU A 185 23.10 5.89 -12.87
CA LEU A 185 23.17 4.73 -13.76
C LEU A 185 24.55 4.65 -14.46
N THR A 186 25.56 4.25 -13.69
CA THR A 186 26.92 3.99 -14.19
C THR A 186 26.96 2.81 -15.18
N ASN A 187 27.98 2.74 -16.03
CA ASN A 187 28.18 1.63 -16.95
C ASN A 187 28.31 0.28 -16.21
N GLU A 188 28.96 0.28 -15.04
CA GLU A 188 29.10 -0.90 -14.20
C GLU A 188 27.76 -1.36 -13.63
N LEU A 189 26.93 -0.42 -13.16
CA LEU A 189 25.57 -0.73 -12.70
C LEU A 189 24.72 -1.27 -13.85
N MET A 190 24.74 -0.61 -15.01
CA MET A 190 23.99 -1.07 -16.18
C MET A 190 24.42 -2.47 -16.64
N ALA A 191 25.72 -2.77 -16.63
CA ALA A 191 26.23 -4.10 -16.96
C ALA A 191 25.77 -5.17 -15.96
N MET A 192 25.75 -4.85 -14.66
CA MET A 192 25.19 -5.75 -13.64
C MET A 192 23.69 -5.98 -13.85
N LEU A 193 22.92 -4.91 -14.07
CA LEU A 193 21.47 -5.02 -14.29
C LEU A 193 21.16 -5.90 -15.50
N ARG A 194 21.89 -5.72 -16.60
CA ARG A 194 21.74 -6.53 -17.82
C ARG A 194 21.99 -8.02 -17.57
N ALA A 195 22.96 -8.35 -16.71
CA ALA A 195 23.31 -9.73 -16.40
C ALA A 195 22.35 -10.38 -15.39
N GLU A 196 21.79 -9.61 -14.45
CA GLU A 196 21.11 -10.16 -13.27
C GLU A 196 19.60 -9.94 -13.26
N VAL A 197 19.10 -8.82 -13.79
CA VAL A 197 17.65 -8.51 -13.78
C VAL A 197 16.84 -9.52 -14.60
N PRO A 198 17.25 -9.94 -15.82
CA PRO A 198 16.50 -10.94 -16.57
C PRO A 198 16.37 -12.30 -15.88
N LYS A 199 17.30 -12.66 -14.99
CA LYS A 199 17.29 -13.93 -14.23
C LYS A 199 16.26 -13.98 -13.11
N GLN A 200 15.68 -12.84 -12.73
CA GLN A 200 14.65 -12.73 -11.68
C GLN A 200 15.06 -13.43 -10.37
N GLU A 201 14.39 -14.52 -9.97
CA GLU A 201 14.66 -15.22 -8.71
C GLU A 201 16.05 -15.88 -8.64
N ASP A 202 16.63 -16.21 -9.80
CA ASP A 202 17.99 -16.74 -9.90
C ASP A 202 19.06 -15.63 -9.97
N GLY A 203 18.64 -14.38 -10.20
CA GLY A 203 19.50 -13.22 -10.27
C GLY A 203 19.95 -12.74 -8.89
N ARG A 204 21.11 -12.08 -8.82
CA ARG A 204 21.61 -11.44 -7.58
C ARG A 204 22.01 -10.00 -7.85
N VAL A 205 21.37 -9.09 -7.15
CA VAL A 205 21.60 -7.64 -7.27
C VAL A 205 22.17 -7.08 -5.97
N ASP A 206 22.31 -5.76 -5.88
CA ASP A 206 22.79 -5.08 -4.67
C ASP A 206 21.80 -4.04 -4.13
N ALA A 207 22.16 -3.42 -3.00
CA ALA A 207 21.32 -2.50 -2.24
C ALA A 207 21.00 -1.16 -2.94
N ARG A 208 21.52 -0.91 -4.15
CA ARG A 208 21.04 0.17 -5.02
C ARG A 208 19.71 -0.18 -5.67
N VAL A 209 19.42 -1.46 -5.88
CA VAL A 209 18.15 -1.93 -6.43
C VAL A 209 17.08 -1.92 -5.35
N LEU A 210 15.99 -1.22 -5.61
CA LEU A 210 14.84 -1.06 -4.72
C LEU A 210 13.71 -2.02 -5.07
N VAL A 211 13.49 -2.25 -6.37
CA VAL A 211 12.41 -3.09 -6.89
C VAL A 211 12.91 -3.89 -8.09
N LEU A 212 12.50 -5.17 -8.18
CA LEU A 212 12.53 -5.95 -9.42
C LEU A 212 11.10 -6.20 -9.88
N THR A 213 10.87 -6.09 -11.18
CA THR A 213 9.58 -6.40 -11.79
C THR A 213 9.77 -7.21 -13.06
N ARG A 214 8.69 -7.85 -13.48
CA ARG A 214 8.60 -8.60 -14.72
C ARG A 214 7.18 -8.65 -15.23
N GLY A 215 7.03 -8.98 -16.50
CA GLY A 215 5.72 -9.12 -17.12
C GLY A 215 5.80 -9.47 -18.59
N ASN A 216 4.65 -9.46 -19.23
CA ASN A 216 4.48 -9.87 -20.62
C ASN A 216 3.63 -8.84 -21.38
N ARG A 217 3.81 -8.80 -22.69
CA ARG A 217 2.94 -8.09 -23.62
C ARG A 217 1.56 -8.77 -23.63
N SER A 218 0.52 -7.99 -23.91
CA SER A 218 -0.79 -8.58 -24.13
C SER A 218 -0.81 -9.30 -25.47
N LEU A 219 -0.93 -10.63 -25.45
CA LEU A 219 -1.13 -11.45 -26.65
C LEU A 219 -2.31 -10.98 -27.50
N ARG A 220 -3.35 -10.46 -26.85
CA ARG A 220 -4.58 -10.04 -27.54
C ARG A 220 -4.49 -8.65 -28.15
N PHE A 221 -3.75 -7.74 -27.50
CA PHE A 221 -3.87 -6.30 -27.80
C PHE A 221 -2.60 -5.65 -28.32
N PHE A 222 -1.41 -6.19 -28.00
CA PHE A 222 -0.16 -5.52 -28.33
C PHE A 222 0.00 -5.31 -29.84
N GLN A 223 -0.02 -6.39 -30.64
CA GLN A 223 0.15 -6.29 -32.09
C GLN A 223 -1.00 -5.53 -32.76
N TYR A 224 -2.24 -5.77 -32.33
CA TYR A 224 -3.41 -5.06 -32.84
C TYR A 224 -3.26 -3.53 -32.70
N ILE A 225 -2.84 -3.06 -31.53
CA ILE A 225 -2.66 -1.61 -31.30
C ILE A 225 -1.50 -1.06 -32.14
N VAL A 226 -0.38 -1.80 -32.23
CA VAL A 226 0.74 -1.43 -33.10
C VAL A 226 0.28 -1.28 -34.55
N ASP A 227 -0.52 -2.21 -35.07
CA ASP A 227 -1.03 -2.18 -36.44
C ASP A 227 -1.96 -0.98 -36.67
N CYS A 228 -2.84 -0.68 -35.72
CA CYS A 228 -3.73 0.50 -35.79
C CYS A 228 -2.92 1.79 -35.89
N LEU A 229 -1.97 2.00 -34.97
CA LEU A 229 -1.15 3.20 -34.93
C LEU A 229 -0.23 3.30 -36.16
N ALA A 230 0.37 2.20 -36.60
CA ALA A 230 1.20 2.14 -37.81
C ALA A 230 0.42 2.47 -39.08
N GLY A 231 -0.87 2.12 -39.11
CA GLY A 231 -1.81 2.47 -40.17
C GLY A 231 -2.30 3.92 -40.16
N GLY A 232 -1.99 4.68 -39.11
CA GLY A 232 -2.41 6.08 -38.93
C GLY A 232 -3.75 6.25 -38.21
N GLY A 233 -4.25 5.19 -37.56
CA GLY A 233 -5.51 5.20 -36.79
C GLY A 233 -5.29 4.96 -35.30
N GLN A 234 -6.36 5.11 -34.51
CA GLN A 234 -6.40 4.73 -33.09
C GLN A 234 -7.09 3.36 -32.93
N PRO A 235 -6.86 2.63 -31.82
CA PRO A 235 -7.55 1.35 -31.59
C PRO A 235 -9.06 1.52 -31.39
N ASP A 236 -9.81 0.44 -31.63
CA ASP A 236 -11.24 0.38 -31.33
C ASP A 236 -11.46 0.26 -29.82
N ALA A 237 -12.17 1.25 -29.26
CA ALA A 237 -12.53 1.34 -27.86
C ALA A 237 -13.29 0.11 -27.34
N GLU A 238 -14.17 -0.48 -28.13
CA GLU A 238 -14.94 -1.67 -27.75
C GLU A 238 -14.03 -2.91 -27.61
N LEU A 239 -12.98 -3.00 -28.44
CA LEU A 239 -12.12 -4.19 -28.45
C LEU A 239 -11.16 -4.24 -27.27
N VAL A 240 -10.59 -3.08 -26.90
CA VAL A 240 -9.49 -2.98 -25.91
C VAL A 240 -9.94 -2.38 -24.58
N GLY A 241 -11.10 -1.71 -24.56
CA GLY A 241 -11.63 -0.96 -23.41
C GLY A 241 -11.76 -1.82 -22.16
N ASP A 242 -12.29 -3.03 -22.32
CA ASP A 242 -12.53 -3.96 -21.22
C ASP A 242 -11.27 -4.43 -20.50
N ALA A 243 -10.15 -4.54 -21.21
CA ALA A 243 -8.90 -4.96 -20.59
C ALA A 243 -8.19 -3.76 -19.94
N GLY A 244 -8.20 -2.61 -20.60
CA GLY A 244 -7.61 -1.39 -20.06
C GLY A 244 -6.09 -1.45 -19.87
N TYR A 245 -5.37 -2.39 -20.49
CA TYR A 245 -3.90 -2.47 -20.45
C TYR A 245 -3.31 -3.03 -21.74
N MET A 246 -2.02 -2.72 -21.98
CA MET A 246 -1.25 -3.17 -23.15
C MET A 246 -0.15 -4.17 -22.79
N MET A 247 0.45 -4.01 -21.62
CA MET A 247 1.34 -4.98 -20.99
C MET A 247 0.83 -5.33 -19.60
N ARG A 248 1.28 -6.45 -19.06
CA ARG A 248 0.87 -6.95 -17.76
C ARG A 248 2.07 -7.37 -16.93
N SER A 249 2.20 -6.76 -15.76
CA SER A 249 3.13 -7.19 -14.72
C SER A 249 2.68 -8.50 -14.07
N THR A 250 3.63 -9.32 -13.63
CA THR A 250 3.35 -10.51 -12.81
C THR A 250 3.93 -10.41 -11.41
N ALA A 251 4.94 -9.56 -11.18
CA ALA A 251 5.53 -9.39 -9.86
C ALA A 251 6.17 -8.01 -9.66
N PHE A 252 6.20 -7.58 -8.41
CA PHE A 252 7.05 -6.49 -7.91
C PHE A 252 7.74 -6.98 -6.63
N TYR A 253 8.99 -7.43 -6.75
CA TYR A 253 9.80 -7.83 -5.61
C TYR A 253 10.50 -6.63 -5.00
N GLY A 254 10.71 -6.66 -3.69
CA GLY A 254 11.48 -5.66 -2.96
C GLY A 254 11.88 -6.19 -1.59
N ASN A 255 12.17 -5.27 -0.66
CA ASN A 255 12.40 -5.55 0.75
C ASN A 255 13.48 -6.63 1.01
N GLY A 256 14.68 -6.44 0.46
CA GLY A 256 15.83 -7.31 0.78
C GLY A 256 15.97 -8.56 -0.09
N LYS A 257 14.95 -8.91 -0.88
CA LYS A 257 14.98 -10.11 -1.73
C LYS A 257 16.14 -10.02 -2.72
N TYR A 258 16.85 -11.12 -2.95
CA TYR A 258 17.93 -11.25 -3.94
C TYR A 258 19.10 -10.26 -3.81
N GLY A 259 19.30 -9.67 -2.62
CA GLY A 259 20.36 -8.67 -2.38
C GLY A 259 19.91 -7.21 -2.56
N MET A 260 18.64 -6.98 -2.92
CA MET A 260 18.02 -5.65 -2.96
C MET A 260 18.06 -4.96 -1.60
N ARG A 261 17.77 -3.66 -1.58
CA ARG A 261 17.61 -2.94 -0.32
C ARG A 261 16.40 -3.45 0.46
N SER A 262 16.56 -3.68 1.77
CA SER A 262 15.44 -3.86 2.69
C SER A 262 14.74 -2.53 2.95
N PHE A 263 13.44 -2.56 3.22
CA PHE A 263 12.66 -1.39 3.60
C PHE A 263 13.25 -0.67 4.83
N ALA A 264 13.80 -1.42 5.80
CA ALA A 264 14.51 -0.86 6.95
C ALA A 264 15.76 -0.03 6.58
N GLY A 265 16.30 -0.21 5.37
CA GLY A 265 17.41 0.57 4.84
C GLY A 265 17.04 1.96 4.34
N TYR A 266 15.76 2.36 4.41
CA TYR A 266 15.27 3.66 3.95
C TYR A 266 15.38 4.66 5.11
N ALA A 267 16.26 5.64 4.97
CA ALA A 267 16.41 6.72 5.96
C ALA A 267 15.07 7.46 6.18
N PRO A 268 14.83 8.08 7.35
CA PRO A 268 13.60 8.83 7.62
C PRO A 268 13.24 9.88 6.57
N SER A 269 14.24 10.53 5.99
CA SER A 269 14.08 11.53 4.92
C SER A 269 14.01 10.94 3.50
N HIS A 270 14.04 9.61 3.35
CA HIS A 270 14.03 9.00 2.02
C HIS A 270 12.65 9.20 1.37
N PRO A 271 12.56 9.78 0.15
CA PRO A 271 11.28 10.18 -0.45
C PRO A 271 10.33 9.00 -0.73
N LEU A 272 10.89 7.81 -0.94
CA LEU A 272 10.14 6.56 -1.15
C LEU A 272 9.94 5.74 0.13
N ARG A 273 10.11 6.34 1.33
CA ARG A 273 9.98 5.62 2.62
C ARG A 273 8.54 5.23 2.96
N VAL A 274 7.52 5.94 2.46
CA VAL A 274 6.14 5.47 2.65
C VAL A 274 5.99 4.10 1.97
N PRO A 275 5.38 3.10 2.64
CA PRO A 275 5.25 1.75 2.09
C PRO A 275 4.73 1.75 0.65
N TYR A 276 5.22 0.79 -0.15
CA TYR A 276 4.84 0.57 -1.54
C TYR A 276 5.19 1.69 -2.54
N ARG A 277 5.70 2.87 -2.13
CA ARG A 277 6.03 3.95 -3.08
C ARG A 277 7.04 3.54 -4.15
N ALA A 278 8.08 2.79 -3.78
CA ALA A 278 9.06 2.30 -4.75
C ALA A 278 8.42 1.36 -5.78
N GLN A 279 7.54 0.45 -5.33
CA GLN A 279 6.82 -0.48 -6.21
C GLN A 279 5.83 0.26 -7.11
N MET A 280 5.12 1.26 -6.58
CA MET A 280 4.20 2.09 -7.35
C MET A 280 4.94 2.94 -8.39
N LEU A 281 6.12 3.46 -8.07
CA LEU A 281 6.97 4.18 -9.02
C LEU A 281 7.43 3.26 -10.16
N ALA A 282 7.91 2.06 -9.82
CA ALA A 282 8.28 1.06 -10.82
C ALA A 282 7.08 0.68 -11.71
N ALA A 283 5.89 0.51 -11.14
CA ALA A 283 4.67 0.18 -11.88
C ALA A 283 4.21 1.32 -12.82
N TRP A 284 4.27 2.57 -12.37
CA TRP A 284 3.94 3.73 -13.22
C TRP A 284 4.92 3.87 -14.39
N LEU A 285 6.21 3.65 -14.17
CA LEU A 285 7.24 3.70 -15.23
C LEU A 285 7.16 2.50 -16.17
N TYR A 286 6.75 1.34 -15.67
CA TYR A 286 6.46 0.18 -16.52
C TYR A 286 5.21 0.43 -17.39
N ARG A 287 4.19 1.12 -16.86
CA ARG A 287 3.09 1.62 -17.70
C ARG A 287 3.61 2.56 -18.79
N GLU A 288 4.49 3.51 -18.47
CA GLU A 288 5.09 4.42 -19.46
C GLU A 288 5.85 3.66 -20.55
N LEU A 289 6.68 2.68 -20.17
CA LEU A 289 7.38 1.79 -21.10
C LEU A 289 6.41 1.13 -22.08
N SER A 290 5.22 0.73 -21.61
CA SER A 290 4.21 0.07 -22.45
C SER A 290 3.76 0.98 -23.60
N TYR A 291 3.55 2.27 -23.33
CA TYR A 291 3.21 3.26 -24.35
C TYR A 291 4.38 3.47 -25.33
N ASP A 292 5.57 3.72 -24.80
CA ASP A 292 6.75 4.03 -25.60
C ASP A 292 7.13 2.90 -26.57
N VAL A 293 7.09 1.65 -26.11
CA VAL A 293 7.41 0.48 -26.95
C VAL A 293 6.39 0.33 -28.09
N ILE A 294 5.09 0.49 -27.81
CA ILE A 294 4.05 0.37 -28.84
C ILE A 294 4.16 1.49 -29.87
N GLU A 295 4.31 2.74 -29.43
CA GLU A 295 4.46 3.88 -30.34
C GLU A 295 5.74 3.74 -31.18
N HIS A 296 6.82 3.20 -30.61
CA HIS A 296 8.05 2.91 -31.33
C HIS A 296 7.85 1.83 -32.40
N CYS A 297 7.32 0.66 -32.04
CA CYS A 297 7.01 -0.42 -32.99
C CYS A 297 6.12 0.10 -34.14
N ALA A 298 5.09 0.87 -33.80
CA ALA A 298 4.19 1.46 -34.77
C ALA A 298 4.91 2.43 -35.73
N ALA A 299 5.80 3.28 -35.21
CA ALA A 299 6.60 4.19 -36.02
C ALA A 299 7.58 3.44 -36.95
N ARG A 300 8.19 2.35 -36.47
CA ARG A 300 9.10 1.50 -37.25
C ARG A 300 8.35 0.77 -38.38
N GLN A 301 7.13 0.29 -38.11
CA GLN A 301 6.29 -0.43 -39.07
C GLN A 301 5.60 0.50 -40.08
N GLY A 302 5.03 1.61 -39.62
CA GLY A 302 4.19 2.52 -40.40
C GLY A 302 4.96 3.65 -41.11
N GLY A 303 6.18 3.94 -40.68
CA GLY A 303 6.98 5.06 -41.18
C GLY A 303 6.25 6.39 -41.00
N THR A 304 6.16 7.20 -42.06
CA THR A 304 5.50 8.52 -42.02
C THR A 304 3.99 8.47 -41.82
N ARG A 305 3.35 7.29 -41.93
CA ARG A 305 1.91 7.13 -41.68
C ARG A 305 1.58 6.90 -40.21
N ALA A 306 2.56 6.45 -39.44
CA ALA A 306 2.33 6.08 -38.05
C ALA A 306 1.91 7.31 -37.23
N VAL A 307 0.97 7.10 -36.31
CA VAL A 307 0.52 8.10 -35.34
C VAL A 307 0.86 7.66 -33.92
N ALA A 308 1.05 8.62 -33.03
CA ALA A 308 1.08 8.40 -31.60
C ALA A 308 -0.35 8.21 -31.07
N PHE A 309 -0.50 7.79 -29.81
CA PHE A 309 -1.79 7.85 -29.14
C PHE A 309 -2.30 9.29 -29.07
N ASP A 310 -3.61 9.47 -29.22
CA ASP A 310 -4.23 10.77 -28.93
C ASP A 310 -4.39 11.02 -27.42
N ASP A 311 -4.91 12.18 -27.05
CA ASP A 311 -5.01 12.59 -25.65
C ASP A 311 -5.97 11.71 -24.82
N GLN A 312 -7.01 11.13 -25.43
CA GLN A 312 -7.88 10.19 -24.73
C GLN A 312 -7.15 8.88 -24.45
N TRP A 313 -6.44 8.34 -25.45
CA TRP A 313 -5.73 7.06 -25.32
C TRP A 313 -4.48 7.13 -24.44
N LYS A 314 -3.76 8.26 -24.43
CA LYS A 314 -2.66 8.52 -23.47
C LYS A 314 -3.11 8.42 -22.01
N ARG A 315 -4.39 8.71 -21.75
CA ARG A 315 -5.01 8.75 -20.42
C ARG A 315 -6.06 7.65 -20.25
N PHE A 316 -5.89 6.52 -20.94
CA PHE A 316 -6.79 5.38 -20.78
C PHE A 316 -6.07 4.15 -20.27
N PHE A 317 -5.12 3.58 -21.01
CA PHE A 317 -4.49 2.32 -20.60
C PHE A 317 -3.72 2.46 -19.29
N GLY A 318 -3.83 1.43 -18.44
CA GLY A 318 -2.99 1.19 -17.29
C GLY A 318 -2.02 0.03 -17.51
N LEU A 319 -1.44 -0.45 -16.41
CA LEU A 319 -0.62 -1.66 -16.36
C LEU A 319 -1.48 -2.81 -15.81
N GLY A 320 -1.62 -3.89 -16.58
CA GLY A 320 -2.31 -5.06 -16.08
C GLY A 320 -1.54 -5.71 -14.92
N ASN A 321 -2.26 -6.39 -14.03
CA ASN A 321 -1.68 -7.30 -13.05
C ASN A 321 -2.59 -8.51 -12.81
N ALA A 322 -2.00 -9.63 -12.39
CA ALA A 322 -2.72 -10.78 -11.88
C ALA A 322 -2.17 -11.11 -10.49
N THR A 323 -3.06 -11.20 -9.51
CA THR A 323 -2.67 -11.47 -8.12
C THR A 323 -3.18 -12.81 -7.66
N GLY A 324 -2.39 -13.49 -6.83
CA GLY A 324 -2.70 -14.81 -6.29
C GLY A 324 -2.83 -14.84 -4.77
N LEU A 325 -2.80 -16.05 -4.22
CA LEU A 325 -3.04 -16.34 -2.81
C LEU A 325 -2.04 -15.70 -1.84
N GLY A 326 -0.89 -15.21 -2.30
CA GLY A 326 0.14 -14.60 -1.45
C GLY A 326 -0.32 -13.37 -0.65
N LEU A 327 -1.36 -12.67 -1.11
CA LEU A 327 -1.92 -11.53 -0.39
C LEU A 327 -2.67 -11.94 0.89
N VAL A 328 -3.26 -13.14 0.96
CA VAL A 328 -3.98 -13.58 2.16
C VAL A 328 -3.03 -13.73 3.36
N PRO A 329 -1.90 -14.47 3.25
CA PRO A 329 -0.93 -14.52 4.32
C PRO A 329 -0.35 -13.18 4.73
N TYR A 330 -0.14 -12.27 3.77
CA TYR A 330 0.35 -10.93 4.08
C TYR A 330 -0.63 -10.21 5.03
N ALA A 331 -1.91 -10.10 4.67
CA ALA A 331 -2.88 -9.43 5.52
C ALA A 331 -3.06 -10.11 6.90
N MET A 332 -2.98 -11.44 6.97
CA MET A 332 -3.07 -12.12 8.27
C MET A 332 -1.83 -11.90 9.14
N LYS A 333 -0.64 -11.79 8.54
CA LYS A 333 0.63 -11.65 9.29
C LYS A 333 0.96 -10.22 9.71
N HIS A 334 0.31 -9.23 9.09
CA HIS A 334 0.66 -7.82 9.25
C HIS A 334 -0.50 -6.97 9.84
N PRO A 335 -0.94 -7.26 11.08
CA PRO A 335 -2.15 -6.66 11.64
C PRO A 335 -2.05 -5.14 11.80
N HIS A 336 -0.88 -4.62 12.20
CA HIS A 336 -0.68 -3.18 12.38
C HIS A 336 -0.72 -2.43 11.02
N VAL A 337 -0.24 -3.07 9.96
CA VAL A 337 -0.31 -2.52 8.58
C VAL A 337 -1.76 -2.49 8.09
N ILE A 338 -2.48 -3.59 8.25
CA ILE A 338 -3.90 -3.67 7.89
C ILE A 338 -4.73 -2.68 8.70
N HIS A 339 -4.43 -2.52 9.99
CA HIS A 339 -5.03 -1.50 10.82
C HIS A 339 -4.83 -0.10 10.25
N ALA A 340 -3.59 0.28 9.93
CA ALA A 340 -3.29 1.60 9.39
C ALA A 340 -4.07 1.90 8.11
N TRP A 341 -4.16 0.91 7.21
CA TRP A 341 -4.86 1.06 5.93
C TRP A 341 -6.36 1.27 6.12
N ALA A 342 -6.99 0.48 6.98
CA ALA A 342 -8.40 0.63 7.30
C ALA A 342 -8.65 1.93 8.08
N ALA A 343 -7.85 2.21 9.11
CA ALA A 343 -8.01 3.38 9.97
C ALA A 343 -7.93 4.71 9.20
N VAL A 344 -6.99 4.84 8.25
CA VAL A 344 -6.90 6.05 7.41
C VAL A 344 -8.20 6.29 6.63
N ARG A 345 -8.82 5.24 6.07
CA ARG A 345 -10.11 5.35 5.38
C ARG A 345 -11.22 5.74 6.34
N GLU A 346 -11.28 5.12 7.51
CA GLU A 346 -12.33 5.38 8.51
C GLU A 346 -12.23 6.80 9.10
N ILE A 347 -11.01 7.28 9.35
CA ILE A 347 -10.76 8.66 9.80
C ILE A 347 -11.21 9.64 8.72
N ALA A 348 -10.81 9.42 7.45
CA ALA A 348 -11.23 10.27 6.34
C ALA A 348 -12.76 10.28 6.18
N LEU A 349 -13.42 9.12 6.27
CA LEU A 349 -14.88 9.03 6.22
C LEU A 349 -15.53 9.80 7.38
N ALA A 350 -15.03 9.64 8.61
CA ALA A 350 -15.53 10.35 9.77
C ALA A 350 -15.40 11.88 9.60
N GLN A 351 -14.27 12.34 9.07
CA GLN A 351 -14.04 13.76 8.78
C GLN A 351 -14.98 14.28 7.70
N VAL A 352 -15.16 13.55 6.58
CA VAL A 352 -16.09 13.94 5.51
C VAL A 352 -17.52 14.06 6.02
N ARG A 353 -17.97 13.14 6.88
CA ARG A 353 -19.31 13.17 7.46
C ARG A 353 -19.58 14.43 8.30
N GLU A 354 -18.53 15.06 8.85
CA GLU A 354 -18.61 16.29 9.63
C GLU A 354 -18.33 17.57 8.81
N MET A 355 -17.89 17.44 7.56
CA MET A 355 -17.59 18.59 6.71
C MET A 355 -18.84 19.44 6.45
N THR A 356 -18.67 20.77 6.45
CA THR A 356 -19.73 21.70 6.05
C THR A 356 -20.19 21.43 4.61
N VAL A 357 -21.50 21.33 4.41
CA VAL A 357 -22.10 21.21 3.08
C VAL A 357 -22.03 22.57 2.38
N THR A 358 -21.35 22.62 1.23
CA THR A 358 -21.25 23.81 0.37
C THR A 358 -21.55 23.43 -1.07
N GLU A 359 -22.03 24.38 -1.88
CA GLU A 359 -22.32 24.13 -3.29
C GLU A 359 -21.08 23.63 -4.07
N ALA A 360 -19.89 24.13 -3.73
CA ALA A 360 -18.64 23.66 -4.33
C ALA A 360 -18.36 22.17 -4.02
N ARG A 361 -18.53 21.75 -2.76
CA ARG A 361 -18.34 20.35 -2.35
C ARG A 361 -19.43 19.43 -2.91
N CYS A 362 -20.67 19.91 -2.99
CA CYS A 362 -21.75 19.14 -3.64
C CYS A 362 -21.45 18.91 -5.12
N ARG A 363 -20.98 19.94 -5.83
CA ARG A 363 -20.54 19.78 -7.23
C ARG A 363 -19.38 18.79 -7.35
N ALA A 364 -18.38 18.87 -6.48
CA ALA A 364 -17.28 17.92 -6.48
C ALA A 364 -17.75 16.47 -6.30
N LEU A 365 -18.73 16.20 -5.41
CA LEU A 365 -19.28 14.86 -5.27
C LEU A 365 -20.09 14.43 -6.50
N CYS A 366 -20.90 15.31 -7.09
CA CYS A 366 -21.61 15.04 -8.35
C CYS A 366 -20.61 14.68 -9.47
N ASP A 367 -19.53 15.45 -9.62
CA ASP A 367 -18.50 15.18 -10.64
C ASP A 367 -17.86 13.79 -10.46
N TRP A 368 -17.67 13.33 -9.22
CA TRP A 368 -17.19 11.99 -8.92
C TRP A 368 -18.23 10.89 -9.20
N ILE A 369 -19.50 11.14 -8.88
CA ILE A 369 -20.60 10.22 -9.19
C ILE A 369 -20.76 10.04 -10.70
N ASP A 370 -20.77 11.15 -11.46
CA ASP A 370 -20.89 11.15 -12.92
C ASP A 370 -19.70 10.47 -13.57
N ARG A 371 -18.49 10.77 -13.11
CA ARG A 371 -17.28 10.07 -13.57
C ARG A 371 -17.32 8.57 -13.34
N ALA A 372 -17.76 8.14 -12.15
CA ALA A 372 -17.91 6.72 -11.85
C ALA A 372 -18.96 6.08 -12.77
N ARG A 373 -20.06 6.79 -13.04
CA ARG A 373 -21.09 6.36 -13.99
C ARG A 373 -20.53 6.15 -15.38
N ASP A 374 -19.78 7.11 -15.91
CA ASP A 374 -19.20 7.06 -17.25
C ASP A 374 -18.19 5.92 -17.39
N ALA A 375 -17.28 5.80 -16.43
CA ALA A 375 -16.29 4.73 -16.39
C ALA A 375 -16.95 3.34 -16.35
N PHE A 376 -17.98 3.16 -15.52
CA PHE A 376 -18.64 1.86 -15.36
C PHE A 376 -19.64 1.54 -16.49
N SER A 377 -20.26 2.54 -17.11
CA SER A 377 -21.22 2.37 -18.21
C SER A 377 -20.60 1.72 -19.45
N THR A 378 -19.29 1.89 -19.61
CA THR A 378 -18.49 1.40 -20.74
C THR A 378 -17.66 0.17 -20.40
N GLY A 379 -17.76 -0.32 -19.15
CA GLY A 379 -17.08 -1.52 -18.70
C GLY A 379 -17.79 -2.81 -19.10
N THR A 380 -17.13 -3.91 -18.81
CA THR A 380 -17.55 -5.26 -19.23
C THR A 380 -18.92 -5.67 -18.70
N THR A 381 -19.64 -6.47 -19.48
CA THR A 381 -20.83 -7.23 -19.04
C THR A 381 -20.49 -8.66 -18.61
N ASP A 382 -19.21 -9.04 -18.66
CA ASP A 382 -18.76 -10.36 -18.25
C ASP A 382 -19.09 -10.64 -16.78
N GLU A 383 -19.41 -11.89 -16.46
CA GLU A 383 -19.62 -12.33 -15.08
C GLU A 383 -18.35 -12.12 -14.24
N CYS A 384 -18.48 -11.36 -13.16
CA CYS A 384 -17.38 -11.03 -12.25
C CYS A 384 -17.58 -11.62 -10.84
N ALA A 385 -18.45 -12.63 -10.72
CA ALA A 385 -18.75 -13.28 -9.45
C ALA A 385 -17.45 -13.67 -8.71
N PRO A 386 -17.34 -13.38 -7.41
CA PRO A 386 -18.40 -12.95 -6.48
C PRO A 386 -18.66 -11.44 -6.46
N PHE A 387 -17.97 -10.65 -7.29
CA PHE A 387 -18.16 -9.20 -7.37
C PHE A 387 -19.16 -8.82 -8.45
N LEU A 388 -19.69 -7.61 -8.36
CA LEU A 388 -20.50 -7.03 -9.42
C LEU A 388 -19.62 -6.63 -10.61
N ASN A 389 -20.11 -6.85 -11.82
CA ASN A 389 -19.49 -6.31 -13.01
C ASN A 389 -19.74 -4.78 -13.11
N PRO A 390 -18.94 -4.04 -13.89
CA PRO A 390 -19.10 -2.59 -14.04
C PRO A 390 -20.53 -2.14 -14.41
N ARG A 391 -21.21 -2.87 -15.29
CA ARG A 391 -22.56 -2.48 -15.77
C ARG A 391 -23.61 -2.61 -14.67
N GLU A 392 -23.47 -3.57 -13.76
CA GLU A 392 -24.32 -3.71 -12.58
C GLU A 392 -24.10 -2.55 -11.59
N LEU A 393 -22.87 -2.04 -11.47
CA LEU A 393 -22.57 -0.89 -10.60
C LEU A 393 -23.25 0.40 -11.07
N VAL A 394 -23.54 0.56 -12.35
CA VAL A 394 -24.27 1.74 -12.86
C VAL A 394 -25.62 1.87 -12.17
N GLY A 395 -26.31 0.76 -11.91
CA GLY A 395 -27.57 0.79 -11.17
C GLY A 395 -27.42 1.25 -9.72
N PHE A 396 -26.28 1.00 -9.08
CA PHE A 396 -25.97 1.55 -7.76
C PHE A 396 -25.60 3.03 -7.84
N ILE A 397 -24.82 3.43 -8.85
CA ILE A 397 -24.46 4.84 -9.08
C ILE A 397 -25.71 5.69 -9.32
N ASP A 398 -26.67 5.22 -10.13
CA ASP A 398 -27.93 5.94 -10.37
C ASP A 398 -28.74 6.11 -9.06
N GLN A 399 -28.76 5.09 -8.19
CA GLN A 399 -29.39 5.19 -6.86
C GLN A 399 -28.67 6.19 -5.96
N ILE A 400 -27.34 6.17 -5.94
CA ILE A 400 -26.51 7.11 -5.17
C ILE A 400 -26.74 8.54 -5.65
N HIS A 401 -26.76 8.77 -6.97
CA HIS A 401 -27.01 10.07 -7.56
C HIS A 401 -28.39 10.61 -7.16
N ALA A 402 -29.45 9.80 -7.37
CA ALA A 402 -30.81 10.18 -6.99
C ALA A 402 -30.91 10.49 -5.49
N LYS A 403 -30.28 9.66 -4.65
CA LYS A 403 -30.30 9.89 -3.20
C LYS A 403 -29.57 11.16 -2.81
N PHE A 404 -28.42 11.43 -3.41
CA PHE A 404 -27.66 12.63 -3.12
C PHE A 404 -28.40 13.89 -3.58
N ASP A 405 -29.12 13.85 -4.70
CA ASP A 405 -29.96 14.96 -5.15
C ASP A 405 -31.08 15.32 -4.15
N GLU A 406 -31.67 14.33 -3.47
CA GLU A 406 -32.61 14.58 -2.37
C GLU A 406 -31.92 15.28 -1.18
N LEU A 407 -30.68 14.88 -0.89
CA LEU A 407 -29.96 15.26 0.32
C LEU A 407 -29.09 16.51 0.17
N ARG A 408 -28.73 16.96 -1.04
CA ARG A 408 -27.72 18.01 -1.28
C ARG A 408 -28.02 19.37 -0.65
N SER A 409 -29.28 19.61 -0.25
CA SER A 409 -29.70 20.82 0.47
C SER A 409 -29.71 20.65 2.00
N HIS A 410 -29.54 19.43 2.49
CA HIS A 410 -29.53 19.10 3.91
C HIS A 410 -28.19 19.49 4.56
N PRO A 411 -28.18 20.11 5.76
CA PRO A 411 -26.95 20.54 6.43
C PRO A 411 -25.97 19.41 6.78
N ARG A 412 -26.45 18.17 6.83
CA ARG A 412 -25.66 16.94 7.09
C ARG A 412 -25.68 15.97 5.90
N ALA A 413 -25.75 16.48 4.68
CA ALA A 413 -25.92 15.66 3.47
C ALA A 413 -24.96 14.45 3.40
N TRP A 414 -23.69 14.63 3.76
CA TRP A 414 -22.66 13.57 3.73
C TRP A 414 -22.97 12.42 4.69
N ASP A 415 -23.33 12.78 5.93
CA ASP A 415 -23.66 11.83 6.98
C ASP A 415 -24.99 11.10 6.72
N GLU A 416 -26.00 11.82 6.21
CA GLU A 416 -27.27 11.19 5.81
C GLU A 416 -27.10 10.27 4.59
N LEU A 417 -26.24 10.62 3.63
CA LEU A 417 -25.93 9.75 2.48
C LEU A 417 -25.24 8.47 2.94
N TYR A 418 -24.24 8.58 3.81
CA TYR A 418 -23.57 7.42 4.40
C TYR A 418 -24.56 6.55 5.20
N ARG A 419 -25.41 7.13 6.07
CA ARG A 419 -26.40 6.36 6.85
C ARG A 419 -27.39 5.62 5.96
N TRP A 420 -27.87 6.26 4.89
CA TRP A 420 -28.71 5.59 3.91
C TRP A 420 -27.97 4.41 3.26
N ALA A 421 -26.70 4.60 2.91
CA ALA A 421 -25.88 3.57 2.28
C ALA A 421 -25.54 2.42 3.24
N SER A 422 -25.44 2.67 4.55
CA SER A 422 -25.14 1.61 5.54
C SER A 422 -26.27 0.60 5.73
N ASP A 423 -27.50 0.94 5.31
CA ASP A 423 -28.63 0.01 5.29
C ASP A 423 -28.72 -0.80 3.97
N GLN A 424 -27.76 -0.61 3.06
CA GLN A 424 -27.69 -1.31 1.76
C GLN A 424 -26.66 -2.46 1.80
N SER A 425 -26.41 -3.07 0.64
CA SER A 425 -25.33 -4.06 0.50
C SER A 425 -23.94 -3.45 0.71
N ALA A 426 -22.98 -4.24 1.18
CA ALA A 426 -21.59 -3.82 1.39
C ALA A 426 -20.96 -3.18 0.13
N GLU A 427 -21.28 -3.70 -1.06
CA GLU A 427 -20.78 -3.18 -2.34
C GLU A 427 -21.30 -1.76 -2.62
N LEU A 428 -22.56 -1.45 -2.31
CA LEU A 428 -23.11 -0.10 -2.42
C LEU A 428 -22.54 0.81 -1.34
N THR A 429 -22.48 0.33 -0.09
CA THR A 429 -21.92 1.09 1.04
C THR A 429 -20.48 1.52 0.77
N GLU A 430 -19.60 0.59 0.37
CA GLU A 430 -18.19 0.90 0.12
C GLU A 430 -17.99 1.76 -1.14
N LEU A 431 -18.89 1.70 -2.12
CA LEU A 431 -18.90 2.62 -3.25
C LEU A 431 -19.20 4.06 -2.79
N VAL A 432 -20.21 4.25 -1.92
CA VAL A 432 -20.51 5.56 -1.31
C VAL A 432 -19.34 6.05 -0.45
N VAL A 433 -18.75 5.17 0.37
CA VAL A 433 -17.57 5.51 1.18
C VAL A 433 -16.42 5.98 0.30
N ALA A 434 -16.13 5.28 -0.80
CA ALA A 434 -15.07 5.68 -1.73
C ALA A 434 -15.34 7.05 -2.34
N LEU A 435 -16.55 7.31 -2.84
CA LEU A 435 -16.96 8.60 -3.42
C LEU A 435 -16.88 9.75 -2.39
N LEU A 436 -17.28 9.50 -1.15
CA LEU A 436 -17.15 10.49 -0.07
C LEU A 436 -15.68 10.77 0.27
N ILE A 437 -14.82 9.75 0.30
CA ILE A 437 -13.39 9.94 0.57
C ILE A 437 -12.70 10.75 -0.54
N GLU A 438 -13.16 10.67 -1.80
CA GLU A 438 -12.59 11.47 -2.89
C GLU A 438 -12.70 13.00 -2.65
N ILE A 439 -13.75 13.46 -1.96
CA ILE A 439 -13.94 14.87 -1.61
C ILE A 439 -13.29 15.28 -0.27
N HIS A 440 -12.58 14.37 0.41
CA HIS A 440 -11.97 14.67 1.70
C HIS A 440 -10.85 15.73 1.58
N GLU A 441 -10.77 16.66 2.51
CA GLU A 441 -9.81 17.79 2.50
C GLU A 441 -8.71 17.64 3.57
N GLY A 442 -8.29 16.40 3.85
CA GLY A 442 -7.23 16.11 4.83
C GLY A 442 -5.83 16.54 4.38
N ASP A 443 -4.93 16.76 5.34
CA ASP A 443 -3.51 17.03 5.10
C ASP A 443 -2.79 15.76 4.62
N ASP A 444 -2.43 15.72 3.34
CA ASP A 444 -1.82 14.56 2.71
C ASP A 444 -0.46 14.16 3.31
N GLU A 445 0.33 15.10 3.85
CA GLU A 445 1.59 14.77 4.52
C GLU A 445 1.33 14.03 5.83
N VAL A 446 0.27 14.43 6.54
CA VAL A 446 -0.20 13.73 7.74
C VAL A 446 -0.73 12.35 7.40
N ILE A 447 -1.47 12.22 6.30
CA ILE A 447 -1.94 10.91 5.83
C ILE A 447 -0.75 10.00 5.50
N ASP A 448 0.26 10.50 4.78
CA ASP A 448 1.47 9.75 4.43
C ASP A 448 2.18 9.17 5.66
N GLU A 449 2.31 9.96 6.73
CA GLU A 449 2.91 9.53 8.00
C GLU A 449 2.15 8.37 8.65
N MET A 450 0.82 8.37 8.57
CA MET A 450 -0.03 7.34 9.18
C MET A 450 0.11 5.95 8.53
N PHE A 451 0.65 5.85 7.31
CA PHE A 451 0.94 4.57 6.67
C PHE A 451 2.25 3.93 7.12
N TYR A 452 3.13 4.66 7.81
CA TYR A 452 4.35 4.07 8.35
C TYR A 452 4.07 3.38 9.68
N VAL A 453 4.25 2.07 9.70
CA VAL A 453 3.94 1.19 10.82
C VAL A 453 5.19 0.46 11.31
N ASP A 454 5.37 0.37 12.63
CA ASP A 454 6.28 -0.56 13.27
C ASP A 454 5.49 -1.80 13.69
N GLU A 455 5.92 -2.97 13.23
CA GLU A 455 5.27 -4.25 13.54
C GLU A 455 5.98 -5.03 14.65
N GLY A 456 6.99 -4.42 15.28
CA GLY A 456 7.67 -4.99 16.42
C GLY A 456 6.70 -5.27 17.57
N CYS A 457 6.84 -6.43 18.18
CA CYS A 457 6.11 -6.76 19.40
C CYS A 457 7.02 -7.42 20.44
N SER A 458 6.71 -7.17 21.72
CA SER A 458 7.26 -7.87 22.86
C SER A 458 6.13 -8.35 23.76
N VAL A 459 6.10 -9.64 24.08
CA VAL A 459 5.22 -10.19 25.11
C VAL A 459 5.88 -9.99 26.47
N ASP A 460 5.17 -9.37 27.42
CA ASP A 460 5.63 -9.26 28.80
C ASP A 460 5.69 -10.66 29.44
N PRO A 461 6.86 -11.14 29.88
CA PRO A 461 6.99 -12.44 30.54
C PRO A 461 6.16 -12.59 31.82
N GLY A 462 5.80 -11.47 32.46
CA GLY A 462 4.98 -11.41 33.67
C GLY A 462 3.47 -11.41 33.45
N LEU A 463 3.00 -11.39 32.19
CA LEU A 463 1.57 -11.43 31.87
C LEU A 463 0.92 -12.67 32.51
N THR A 464 -0.22 -12.50 33.18
CA THR A 464 -0.96 -13.61 33.78
C THR A 464 -1.99 -14.18 32.81
N VAL A 465 -2.40 -15.43 33.05
CA VAL A 465 -3.52 -16.07 32.35
C VAL A 465 -4.79 -15.24 32.47
N GLY A 466 -5.08 -14.68 33.65
CA GLY A 466 -6.23 -13.81 33.88
C GLY A 466 -6.21 -12.57 32.97
N SER A 467 -5.08 -11.87 32.87
CA SER A 467 -4.95 -10.73 31.95
C SER A 467 -5.06 -11.14 30.48
N LEU A 468 -4.56 -12.33 30.12
CA LEU A 468 -4.69 -12.84 28.76
C LEU A 468 -6.15 -13.17 28.40
N VAL A 469 -6.94 -13.68 29.35
CA VAL A 469 -8.39 -13.88 29.19
C VAL A 469 -9.10 -12.56 28.92
N ASP A 470 -8.77 -11.50 29.67
CA ASP A 470 -9.35 -10.17 29.47
C ASP A 470 -9.01 -9.61 28.09
N LEU A 471 -7.75 -9.75 27.65
CA LEU A 471 -7.31 -9.34 26.32
C LEU A 471 -8.02 -10.12 25.21
N LEU A 472 -8.18 -11.43 25.37
CA LEU A 472 -8.88 -12.28 24.42
C LEU A 472 -10.34 -11.86 24.28
N ALA A 473 -11.05 -11.65 25.41
CA ALA A 473 -12.45 -11.19 25.40
C ALA A 473 -12.59 -9.81 24.75
N GLN A 474 -11.62 -8.90 24.95
CA GLN A 474 -11.64 -7.56 24.36
C GLN A 474 -11.40 -7.56 22.85
N ARG A 475 -10.49 -8.41 22.35
CA ARG A 475 -9.92 -8.29 21.00
C ARG A 475 -10.44 -9.35 20.02
N PHE A 476 -10.90 -10.49 20.53
CA PHE A 476 -11.28 -11.66 19.74
C PHE A 476 -12.72 -12.15 20.00
N SER A 477 -13.59 -11.31 20.57
CA SER A 477 -15.01 -11.61 20.73
C SER A 477 -15.74 -11.92 19.41
N TRP A 478 -15.20 -11.45 18.29
CA TRP A 478 -15.71 -11.77 16.96
C TRP A 478 -15.61 -13.26 16.60
N LEU A 479 -14.77 -14.04 17.28
CA LEU A 479 -14.71 -15.49 17.06
C LEU A 479 -16.03 -16.18 17.41
N ASP A 480 -16.84 -15.61 18.31
CA ASP A 480 -18.15 -16.13 18.70
C ASP A 480 -19.17 -16.12 17.54
N GLN A 481 -18.89 -15.32 16.50
CA GLN A 481 -19.71 -15.24 15.28
C GLN A 481 -19.36 -16.34 14.28
N LEU A 482 -18.25 -17.05 14.50
CA LEU A 482 -17.79 -18.12 13.63
C LEU A 482 -18.16 -19.48 14.24
N ASP A 483 -18.74 -20.36 13.43
CA ASP A 483 -18.93 -21.76 13.81
C ASP A 483 -17.62 -22.54 13.65
N LEU A 484 -16.67 -22.33 14.57
CA LEU A 484 -15.36 -22.98 14.56
C LEU A 484 -15.41 -24.46 14.95
N ALA A 485 -16.56 -24.94 15.43
CA ALA A 485 -16.80 -26.36 15.74
C ALA A 485 -17.36 -27.14 14.53
N ALA A 486 -17.81 -26.45 13.48
CA ALA A 486 -18.30 -27.08 12.26
C ALA A 486 -17.21 -27.93 11.59
N THR A 487 -17.63 -29.02 10.94
CA THR A 487 -16.75 -29.88 10.14
C THR A 487 -15.99 -29.11 9.06
N ASP A 488 -16.59 -28.06 8.51
CA ASP A 488 -16.02 -27.26 7.43
C ASP A 488 -15.11 -26.13 7.92
N ALA A 489 -15.00 -25.89 9.23
CA ALA A 489 -14.18 -24.82 9.79
C ALA A 489 -12.67 -25.04 9.60
N ASP A 490 -12.21 -26.30 9.59
CA ASP A 490 -10.81 -26.65 9.39
C ASP A 490 -10.61 -27.46 8.09
N HIS A 491 -11.14 -26.92 6.99
CA HIS A 491 -11.12 -27.57 5.69
C HIS A 491 -9.80 -27.38 4.93
N TYR A 492 -9.28 -26.16 4.88
CA TYR A 492 -8.07 -25.80 4.12
C TYR A 492 -6.84 -25.72 5.00
N LEU A 493 -5.75 -26.30 4.50
CA LEU A 493 -4.40 -26.14 4.99
C LEU A 493 -3.64 -25.19 4.04
N TRP A 494 -2.97 -24.19 4.60
CA TRP A 494 -2.15 -23.23 3.86
C TRP A 494 -0.68 -23.62 3.89
N LEU A 495 -0.07 -23.75 2.71
CA LEU A 495 1.28 -24.29 2.53
C LEU A 495 2.12 -23.44 1.59
N ILE A 496 3.44 -23.45 1.78
CA ILE A 496 4.39 -23.00 0.78
C ILE A 496 4.64 -24.12 -0.23
N SER A 497 4.50 -23.82 -1.52
CA SER A 497 4.73 -24.75 -2.62
C SER A 497 6.22 -24.98 -2.88
N ASP A 498 6.66 -26.25 -3.02
CA ASP A 498 8.05 -26.60 -3.35
C ASP A 498 8.49 -26.10 -4.74
N ASN A 499 7.54 -25.95 -5.66
CA ASN A 499 7.77 -25.52 -7.04
C ASN A 499 8.06 -24.01 -7.12
N THR A 500 7.27 -23.21 -6.41
CA THR A 500 7.21 -21.75 -6.63
C THR A 500 7.59 -20.93 -5.42
N GLU A 501 7.78 -21.57 -4.26
CA GLU A 501 7.89 -20.90 -2.96
C GLU A 501 6.75 -19.91 -2.68
N GLU A 502 5.58 -20.13 -3.30
CA GLU A 502 4.39 -19.29 -3.13
C GLU A 502 3.38 -19.96 -2.20
N PRO A 503 2.61 -19.17 -1.42
CA PRO A 503 1.48 -19.68 -0.66
C PRO A 503 0.41 -20.33 -1.55
N ARG A 504 -0.05 -21.50 -1.12
CA ARG A 504 -1.16 -22.26 -1.68
C ARG A 504 -2.11 -22.65 -0.55
N ARG A 505 -3.36 -22.96 -0.90
CA ARG A 505 -4.29 -23.65 -0.01
C ARG A 505 -4.71 -24.97 -0.62
N ALA A 506 -4.90 -25.98 0.20
CA ALA A 506 -5.36 -27.29 -0.23
C ALA A 506 -6.23 -27.94 0.84
N PRO A 507 -7.14 -28.87 0.49
CA PRO A 507 -7.92 -29.58 1.48
C PRO A 507 -7.01 -30.31 2.47
N ARG A 508 -7.17 -30.03 3.77
CA ARG A 508 -6.34 -30.58 4.85
C ARG A 508 -6.32 -32.10 4.85
N ALA A 509 -7.44 -32.75 4.52
CA ALA A 509 -7.51 -34.20 4.40
C ALA A 509 -6.57 -34.81 3.34
N ARG A 510 -6.07 -34.01 2.39
CA ARG A 510 -5.19 -34.47 1.31
C ARG A 510 -3.71 -34.17 1.54
N PHE A 511 -3.39 -33.29 2.48
CA PHE A 511 -2.02 -32.80 2.68
C PHE A 511 -1.63 -32.80 4.15
N ARG A 512 -0.40 -33.24 4.42
CA ARG A 512 0.26 -33.02 5.71
C ARG A 512 1.05 -31.72 5.62
N SER A 513 1.16 -30.99 6.73
CA SER A 513 1.93 -29.74 6.74
C SER A 513 3.41 -29.99 6.46
N ASP A 514 3.99 -31.05 7.05
CA ASP A 514 5.40 -31.46 6.89
C ASP A 514 6.39 -30.26 6.98
N GLY A 515 6.08 -29.29 7.84
CA GLY A 515 6.89 -28.08 8.04
C GLY A 515 6.71 -26.96 7.00
N ARG A 516 5.79 -27.11 6.04
CA ARG A 516 5.50 -26.12 4.98
C ARG A 516 4.33 -25.18 5.30
N ASP A 517 3.79 -25.25 6.51
CA ASP A 517 2.64 -24.44 6.92
C ASP A 517 2.96 -22.94 6.87
N VAL A 518 2.04 -22.14 6.33
CA VAL A 518 2.17 -20.68 6.29
C VAL A 518 1.85 -20.05 7.65
N ALA A 519 1.16 -20.77 8.53
CA ALA A 519 0.75 -20.44 9.88
C ALA A 519 -0.11 -19.16 9.95
N ILE A 520 -1.27 -19.22 9.30
CA ILE A 520 -2.26 -18.12 9.22
C ILE A 520 -3.65 -18.53 9.73
N ASP A 521 -3.76 -19.70 10.33
CA ASP A 521 -4.92 -20.30 10.99
C ASP A 521 -5.25 -19.61 12.33
N VAL A 522 -5.23 -18.27 12.35
CA VAL A 522 -5.36 -17.43 13.55
C VAL A 522 -6.65 -17.73 14.32
N ALA A 523 -7.80 -17.80 13.64
CA ALA A 523 -9.09 -18.06 14.29
C ALA A 523 -9.10 -19.40 15.05
N LEU A 524 -8.58 -20.47 14.43
CA LEU A 524 -8.52 -21.80 15.03
C LEU A 524 -7.55 -21.83 16.22
N ARG A 525 -6.37 -21.21 16.07
CA ARG A 525 -5.36 -21.15 17.14
C ARG A 525 -5.81 -20.32 18.34
N VAL A 526 -6.48 -19.20 18.12
CA VAL A 526 -7.00 -18.38 19.22
C VAL A 526 -8.18 -19.07 19.91
N ALA A 527 -9.01 -19.81 19.17
CA ALA A 527 -10.05 -20.65 19.78
C ALA A 527 -9.47 -21.81 20.62
N GLU A 528 -8.36 -22.40 20.18
CA GLU A 528 -7.61 -23.37 20.98
C GLU A 528 -7.02 -22.75 22.25
N LEU A 529 -6.42 -21.57 22.14
CA LEU A 529 -5.96 -20.80 23.30
C LEU A 529 -7.11 -20.53 24.27
N SER A 530 -8.28 -20.07 23.79
CA SER A 530 -9.43 -19.80 24.63
C SER A 530 -9.82 -21.01 25.50
N ARG A 531 -9.92 -22.20 24.90
CA ARG A 531 -10.19 -23.46 25.61
C ARG A 531 -9.10 -23.82 26.63
N ALA A 532 -7.83 -23.58 26.30
CA ALA A 532 -6.73 -23.82 27.23
C ALA A 532 -6.78 -22.87 28.44
N LEU A 533 -7.16 -21.61 28.23
CA LEU A 533 -7.27 -20.60 29.29
C LEU A 533 -8.46 -20.86 30.23
N GLU A 534 -9.56 -21.44 29.74
CA GLU A 534 -10.70 -21.84 30.58
C GLU A 534 -10.33 -22.86 31.66
N LEU A 535 -9.35 -23.72 31.37
CA LEU A 535 -8.88 -24.79 32.26
C LEU A 535 -7.68 -24.37 33.13
N ALA A 536 -7.05 -23.24 32.82
CA ALA A 536 -5.84 -22.79 33.48
C ALA A 536 -6.15 -21.93 34.73
N ASP A 537 -5.23 -21.97 35.70
CA ASP A 537 -5.27 -21.05 36.84
C ASP A 537 -4.99 -19.61 36.37
N LYS A 538 -5.87 -18.67 36.73
CA LYS A 538 -5.79 -17.27 36.29
C LYS A 538 -4.56 -16.54 36.83
N ASP A 539 -4.03 -16.97 37.97
CA ASP A 539 -2.83 -16.39 38.57
C ASP A 539 -1.53 -16.97 37.98
N LEU A 540 -1.63 -17.99 37.11
CA LEU A 540 -0.50 -18.57 36.41
C LEU A 540 0.12 -17.55 35.45
N SER A 541 1.45 -17.51 35.38
CA SER A 541 2.13 -16.71 34.37
C SER A 541 1.98 -17.34 32.97
N VAL A 542 1.85 -16.50 31.95
CA VAL A 542 1.86 -16.91 30.54
C VAL A 542 3.15 -17.66 30.18
N THR A 543 4.28 -17.29 30.78
CA THR A 543 5.54 -18.03 30.61
C THR A 543 5.42 -19.48 31.08
N THR A 544 4.77 -19.72 32.22
CA THR A 544 4.53 -21.08 32.73
C THR A 544 3.57 -21.84 31.82
N LEU A 545 2.49 -21.19 31.37
CA LEU A 545 1.56 -21.78 30.40
C LEU A 545 2.28 -22.23 29.13
N LEU A 546 3.10 -21.37 28.53
CA LEU A 546 3.84 -21.66 27.29
C LEU A 546 4.98 -22.65 27.47
N ARG A 547 5.53 -22.81 28.68
CA ARG A 547 6.48 -23.89 28.98
C ARG A 547 5.78 -25.25 28.90
N ASP A 548 4.56 -25.33 29.40
CA ASP A 548 3.79 -26.57 29.49
C ASP A 548 3.02 -26.87 28.18
N GLN A 549 2.63 -25.83 27.43
CA GLN A 549 1.90 -25.86 26.16
C GLN A 549 2.54 -24.91 25.12
N PRO A 550 3.73 -25.25 24.57
CA PRO A 550 4.48 -24.38 23.65
C PRO A 550 3.76 -24.10 22.33
N GLU A 551 2.84 -24.97 21.91
CA GLU A 551 2.00 -24.81 20.70
C GLU A 551 1.10 -23.57 20.74
N LEU A 552 0.75 -23.08 21.94
CA LEU A 552 -0.08 -21.90 22.12
C LEU A 552 0.66 -20.58 21.87
N ARG A 553 1.99 -20.63 21.70
CA ARG A 553 2.83 -19.43 21.60
C ARG A 553 2.33 -18.43 20.56
N MET A 554 2.01 -18.89 19.35
CA MET A 554 1.55 -18.01 18.28
C MET A 554 0.22 -17.32 18.62
N ALA A 555 -0.71 -18.06 19.24
CA ALA A 555 -2.00 -17.50 19.65
C ALA A 555 -1.83 -16.47 20.76
N VAL A 556 -0.97 -16.76 21.75
CA VAL A 556 -0.64 -15.82 22.83
C VAL A 556 -0.01 -14.55 22.27
N GLU A 557 1.02 -14.68 21.42
CA GLU A 557 1.66 -13.55 20.76
C GLU A 557 0.61 -12.73 20.00
N ARG A 558 -0.24 -13.38 19.20
CA ARG A 558 -1.29 -12.70 18.44
C ARG A 558 -2.29 -11.94 19.34
N VAL A 559 -2.80 -12.57 20.41
CA VAL A 559 -3.74 -11.91 21.34
C VAL A 559 -3.10 -10.69 21.99
N VAL A 560 -1.81 -10.77 22.34
CA VAL A 560 -1.05 -9.66 22.94
C VAL A 560 -0.75 -8.55 21.92
N THR A 561 -0.43 -8.89 20.67
CA THR A 561 -0.10 -7.92 19.61
C THR A 561 -1.30 -7.15 19.10
N SER A 562 -2.47 -7.80 19.02
CA SER A 562 -3.64 -7.27 18.29
C SER A 562 -4.45 -6.25 19.10
N GLY A 563 -3.80 -5.20 19.58
CA GLY A 563 -4.43 -4.08 20.28
C GLY A 563 -5.07 -3.03 19.37
N ASP A 564 -4.81 -3.12 18.07
CA ASP A 564 -5.30 -2.17 17.07
C ASP A 564 -6.76 -2.41 16.68
N VAL A 565 -7.50 -1.33 16.43
CA VAL A 565 -8.95 -1.38 16.18
C VAL A 565 -9.32 -2.21 14.96
N TYR A 566 -8.51 -2.14 13.90
CA TYR A 566 -8.79 -2.74 12.59
C TYR A 566 -7.73 -3.77 12.17
N GLY A 567 -7.02 -4.37 13.13
CA GLY A 567 -5.88 -5.25 12.83
C GLY A 567 -6.24 -6.68 12.42
N GLU A 568 -7.49 -7.09 12.63
CA GLU A 568 -7.94 -8.47 12.41
C GLU A 568 -8.96 -8.55 11.29
N PRO A 569 -8.64 -9.13 10.12
CA PRO A 569 -9.65 -9.63 9.20
C PRO A 569 -10.51 -10.68 9.92
N ARG A 570 -11.81 -10.42 10.07
CA ARG A 570 -12.72 -11.24 10.88
C ARG A 570 -13.26 -12.41 10.06
N ASP A 571 -12.39 -13.34 9.70
CA ASP A 571 -12.71 -14.54 8.94
C ASP A 571 -11.89 -15.75 9.41
N ASN A 572 -12.33 -16.95 9.03
CA ASN A 572 -11.56 -18.17 9.20
C ASN A 572 -10.99 -18.61 7.84
N VAL A 573 -9.71 -18.31 7.61
CA VAL A 573 -9.00 -18.66 6.36
C VAL A 573 -8.90 -20.16 6.08
N CYS A 574 -9.16 -21.00 7.07
CA CYS A 574 -9.19 -22.46 6.95
C CYS A 574 -10.59 -23.00 6.61
N SER A 575 -11.64 -22.18 6.65
CA SER A 575 -13.01 -22.61 6.36
C SER A 575 -13.21 -23.00 4.90
N ALA A 576 -14.03 -24.01 4.62
CA ALA A 576 -14.44 -24.38 3.27
C ALA A 576 -15.10 -23.21 2.51
N ASN A 577 -15.76 -22.32 3.26
CA ASN A 577 -16.47 -21.14 2.74
C ASN A 577 -15.57 -19.91 2.61
N PHE A 578 -14.30 -19.99 3.00
CA PHE A 578 -13.38 -18.87 2.90
C PHE A 578 -13.15 -18.47 1.44
N LEU A 579 -13.30 -17.18 1.16
CA LEU A 579 -13.14 -16.59 -0.16
C LEU A 579 -11.94 -15.62 -0.18
N PRO A 580 -10.74 -16.08 -0.59
CA PRO A 580 -9.52 -15.26 -0.65
C PRO A 580 -9.70 -13.93 -1.37
N LEU A 581 -10.56 -13.89 -2.40
CA LEU A 581 -10.82 -12.71 -3.20
C LEU A 581 -11.27 -11.51 -2.36
N GLN A 582 -11.98 -11.74 -1.26
CA GLN A 582 -12.48 -10.67 -0.40
C GLN A 582 -11.31 -9.86 0.21
N LEU A 583 -10.38 -10.57 0.86
CA LEU A 583 -9.20 -9.95 1.48
C LEU A 583 -8.18 -9.46 0.46
N GLN A 584 -8.09 -10.12 -0.70
CA GLN A 584 -7.27 -9.65 -1.81
C GLN A 584 -7.76 -8.28 -2.32
N ARG A 585 -9.07 -8.14 -2.56
CA ARG A 585 -9.64 -6.89 -3.11
C ARG A 585 -9.42 -5.69 -2.19
N PHE A 586 -9.48 -5.86 -0.86
CA PHE A 586 -9.09 -4.81 0.09
C PHE A 586 -7.67 -4.29 -0.18
N GLN A 587 -6.67 -5.18 -0.21
CA GLN A 587 -5.27 -4.78 -0.39
C GLN A 587 -5.03 -4.17 -1.77
N LEU A 588 -5.64 -4.73 -2.82
CA LEU A 588 -5.54 -4.20 -4.19
C LEU A 588 -6.16 -2.81 -4.31
N ALA A 589 -7.30 -2.58 -3.63
CA ALA A 589 -7.88 -1.24 -3.52
C ALA A 589 -6.93 -0.27 -2.81
N MET A 590 -6.24 -0.70 -1.74
CA MET A 590 -5.21 0.13 -1.09
C MET A 590 -3.99 0.41 -1.97
N TYR A 591 -3.58 -0.53 -2.82
CA TYR A 591 -2.55 -0.28 -3.85
C TYR A 591 -3.03 0.69 -4.93
N GLY A 592 -4.35 0.85 -5.07
CA GLY A 592 -5.00 1.73 -6.05
C GLY A 592 -5.20 1.05 -7.40
N MET A 593 -5.59 -0.22 -7.34
CA MET A 593 -5.96 -1.05 -8.49
C MET A 593 -7.48 -1.10 -8.65
N ASP A 594 -7.94 -1.29 -9.88
CA ASP A 594 -9.36 -1.49 -10.22
C ASP A 594 -9.54 -2.61 -11.25
N ASN A 595 -10.73 -2.70 -11.86
CA ASN A 595 -11.12 -3.72 -12.84
C ASN A 595 -10.96 -5.14 -12.29
N PHE A 596 -11.49 -5.36 -11.09
CA PHE A 596 -11.45 -6.65 -10.41
C PHE A 596 -12.19 -7.71 -11.23
N LYS A 597 -11.43 -8.57 -11.91
CA LYS A 597 -11.93 -9.66 -12.75
C LYS A 597 -11.49 -11.01 -12.19
N PRO A 598 -12.28 -11.64 -11.30
CA PRO A 598 -12.01 -12.98 -10.81
C PRO A 598 -11.81 -13.98 -11.95
N LYS A 599 -10.89 -14.91 -11.76
CA LYS A 599 -10.66 -16.04 -12.69
C LYS A 599 -10.82 -17.40 -12.02
N SER A 600 -10.86 -17.40 -10.69
CA SER A 600 -11.30 -18.48 -9.83
C SER A 600 -11.59 -17.88 -8.46
N THR A 601 -11.86 -18.71 -7.45
CA THR A 601 -11.97 -18.30 -6.05
C THR A 601 -10.64 -17.89 -5.40
N ASP A 602 -9.50 -18.10 -6.07
CA ASP A 602 -8.15 -17.92 -5.49
C ASP A 602 -7.37 -16.74 -6.09
N TRP A 603 -7.77 -16.25 -7.25
CA TRP A 603 -7.02 -15.23 -7.98
C TRP A 603 -7.91 -14.40 -8.93
N LEU A 604 -7.48 -13.17 -9.16
CA LEU A 604 -8.15 -12.20 -10.02
C LEU A 604 -7.16 -11.35 -10.82
N ARG A 605 -7.65 -10.76 -11.90
CA ARG A 605 -6.94 -9.74 -12.69
C ARG A 605 -7.41 -8.36 -12.28
N VAL A 606 -6.51 -7.39 -12.37
CA VAL A 606 -6.72 -5.98 -12.03
C VAL A 606 -5.87 -5.08 -12.93
N THR A 607 -6.09 -3.78 -12.86
CA THR A 607 -5.29 -2.77 -13.57
C THR A 607 -4.74 -1.72 -12.59
N LEU A 608 -3.47 -1.37 -12.73
CA LEU A 608 -2.80 -0.28 -12.01
C LEU A 608 -2.70 0.96 -12.90
N PHE A 609 -2.79 2.15 -12.32
CA PHE A 609 -2.54 3.43 -13.01
C PHE A 609 -3.36 3.61 -14.30
N GLN A 610 -4.52 2.97 -14.40
CA GLN A 610 -5.45 3.23 -15.50
C GLN A 610 -5.92 4.67 -15.40
N GLY A 611 -5.81 5.44 -16.48
CA GLY A 611 -6.13 6.86 -16.48
C GLY A 611 -5.00 7.80 -16.09
N ALA A 612 -3.94 7.29 -15.44
CA ALA A 612 -2.88 8.12 -14.89
C ALA A 612 -2.16 8.97 -15.95
N PRO A 613 -1.62 10.15 -15.59
CA PRO A 613 -0.81 10.96 -16.49
C PRO A 613 0.40 10.20 -17.03
N ARG A 614 0.86 10.56 -18.23
CA ARG A 614 2.13 10.09 -18.78
C ARG A 614 3.30 10.85 -18.16
N LEU A 615 4.52 10.34 -18.33
CA LEU A 615 5.75 10.96 -17.84
C LEU A 615 5.88 12.44 -18.25
N ALA A 616 5.53 12.75 -19.50
CA ALA A 616 5.62 14.10 -20.08
C ALA A 616 4.57 15.08 -19.51
N ASP A 617 3.51 14.58 -18.88
CA ASP A 617 2.47 15.41 -18.25
C ASP A 617 2.88 15.85 -16.83
N LEU A 618 3.93 15.25 -16.25
CA LEU A 618 4.38 15.54 -14.89
C LEU A 618 4.75 17.03 -14.73
N GLY A 619 4.12 17.70 -13.78
CA GLY A 619 4.37 19.12 -13.47
C GLY A 619 3.64 20.15 -14.36
N ASN A 620 2.94 19.72 -15.41
CA ASN A 620 2.30 20.62 -16.38
C ASN A 620 0.79 20.79 -16.19
N ASP A 621 0.14 19.94 -15.40
CA ASP A 621 -1.32 19.92 -15.29
C ASP A 621 -1.77 19.68 -13.84
N ALA A 622 -2.11 20.75 -13.11
CA ALA A 622 -2.60 20.66 -11.73
C ALA A 622 -3.93 19.90 -11.61
N ALA A 623 -4.71 19.79 -12.69
CA ALA A 623 -5.93 18.97 -12.71
C ALA A 623 -5.62 17.46 -12.61
N MET A 624 -4.37 17.04 -12.83
CA MET A 624 -3.94 15.64 -12.80
C MET A 624 -3.68 15.04 -11.43
N ILE A 625 -3.69 15.83 -10.34
CA ILE A 625 -3.27 15.30 -9.03
C ILE A 625 -4.11 14.09 -8.61
N ASP A 626 -5.42 14.13 -8.87
CA ASP A 626 -6.34 13.08 -8.42
C ASP A 626 -7.43 12.70 -9.44
N GLN A 627 -7.68 13.53 -10.45
CA GLN A 627 -8.79 13.34 -11.40
C GLN A 627 -8.50 12.30 -12.50
N TRP A 628 -7.48 11.47 -12.34
CA TRP A 628 -7.14 10.43 -13.32
C TRP A 628 -7.83 9.09 -13.04
N ALA A 629 -8.34 8.88 -11.83
CA ALA A 629 -9.07 7.66 -11.48
C ALA A 629 -10.40 7.57 -12.24
N MET A 630 -10.88 6.34 -12.44
CA MET A 630 -12.12 6.03 -13.17
C MET A 630 -12.17 6.75 -14.53
N PRO A 631 -11.19 6.52 -15.43
CA PRO A 631 -11.18 7.17 -16.73
C PRO A 631 -12.36 6.67 -17.58
N ALA A 632 -13.04 7.60 -18.26
CA ALA A 632 -14.00 7.23 -19.29
C ALA A 632 -13.29 6.52 -20.45
N ARG A 633 -13.97 5.55 -21.05
CA ARG A 633 -13.45 4.88 -22.25
C ARG A 633 -13.35 5.88 -23.41
N PRO A 634 -12.26 5.87 -24.21
CA PRO A 634 -12.11 6.74 -25.38
C PRO A 634 -13.31 6.63 -26.34
N GLY A 635 -13.68 7.75 -26.96
CA GLY A 635 -14.84 7.84 -27.84
C GLY A 635 -16.21 7.91 -27.15
N SER A 636 -16.28 7.82 -25.82
CA SER A 636 -17.51 8.09 -25.06
C SER A 636 -17.75 9.61 -25.03
N GLN A 637 -18.95 10.06 -25.40
CA GLN A 637 -19.32 11.47 -25.19
C GLN A 637 -19.57 11.69 -23.68
N PRO A 638 -19.05 12.78 -23.10
CA PRO A 638 -19.40 13.18 -21.73
C PRO A 638 -20.87 13.57 -21.60
#